data_AF-A0A1I3V6H6-F1
#
_entry.id   AF-A0A1I3V6H6-F1
#
_cell.length_a   1.000
_cell.length_b   1.000
_cell.length_c   1.000
_cell.angle_alpha   90.00
_cell.angle_beta   90.00
_cell.angle_gamma   90.00
#
_symmetry.space_group_name_H-M   'P 1'
#
loop_
_entity.id
_entity.type
_entity.pdbx_description
1 polymer ?
#
loop_
_entity_poly.entity_id
_entity_poly.type
_entity_poly.pdbx_seq_one_letter_code
_entity_poly.pdbx_strand_id
1 'polypeptide(L)'
;YAIWQRKYLEGAVLEEQLSYWETKLSGVSTLSLPTDYARPLQYNNSGGIISFKLDKDLSSSLRSMCHEENVTLFMLLLSVFKVLLYRYSGQEDICVGTPIANRTQSELEGMIGFFVNTLALRSDLSGNPSFRDLLARVKQTTLEGYNHQLTPFEKVVDRLVTTRDLNMKPLFQIMFILQNAPETNKELELENIKISDYDFDRVTSQFDLIMDVSDIKGVICFNLEYSTALFDQSTIKRIQEHYQELLKSILSDTTQSISNLSMITKQEEYQLLDVFNNTDIAYPKDKTVVDLFTEQVKRTPNAIAVVYEGEELSYKELDQRSNQLGHYLCKQGVEPNNLVGICLERSLEMLIGILGILKSGGAYVPIDPEYPRDRINYMLTDASIDLVLSSELSRKVIDKREGLSILSLDSDWDVISDCSKRKLSLVLSPSNLAYVIYTSGSTGVPKGVPVVHTSLVNFSLGIINRLGMSGLKKFLSVTTYTFDIFYLEFFTPLLLGAKVIILDSISVKDVDKLQSFIADYRPDFMQATPSTWQMLIDNEWDNKEEVTILTGGEAIKESLKDSLTSISKFVWNLYGPTEATIWVTAQRLNRFQKVNIGRMTDNVKIYILDNYDKIVPVGIIGELCIGGVQVARGYLNREDLT
;
A
#
# COMPACT_ATOMS: atom_id res chain seq x y z
N TYR A 1 -55.98 -4.02 11.32
CA TYR A 1 -54.72 -3.60 10.68
C TYR A 1 -54.45 -4.30 9.35
N ALA A 2 -54.13 -5.61 9.30
CA ALA A 2 -53.69 -6.27 8.07
C ALA A 2 -54.63 -6.11 6.85
N ILE A 3 -55.95 -6.20 7.04
CA ILE A 3 -56.94 -5.97 5.97
C ILE A 3 -56.91 -4.51 5.49
N TRP A 4 -56.77 -3.56 6.41
CA TRP A 4 -56.67 -2.13 6.08
C TRP A 4 -55.39 -1.86 5.29
N GLN A 5 -54.24 -2.37 5.75
CA GLN A 5 -52.94 -2.13 5.10
C GLN A 5 -52.96 -2.64 3.64
N ARG A 6 -53.50 -3.83 3.39
CA ARG A 6 -53.65 -4.36 2.02
C ARG A 6 -54.51 -3.44 1.15
N LYS A 7 -55.71 -3.07 1.63
CA LYS A 7 -56.62 -2.18 0.88
C LYS A 7 -56.07 -0.77 0.66
N TYR A 8 -55.33 -0.24 1.62
CA TYR A 8 -54.77 1.11 1.57
C TYR A 8 -53.56 1.17 0.63
N LEU A 9 -52.70 0.16 0.66
CA LEU A 9 -51.51 0.04 -0.19
C LEU A 9 -51.82 -0.78 -1.45
N GLU A 10 -52.81 -0.32 -2.21
CA GLU A 10 -53.21 -0.89 -3.50
C GLU A 10 -53.36 0.24 -4.55
N GLY A 11 -53.26 -0.13 -5.82
CA GLY A 11 -53.44 0.79 -6.96
C GLY A 11 -52.51 2.01 -6.92
N ALA A 12 -53.08 3.20 -7.08
CA ALA A 12 -52.33 4.45 -7.21
C ALA A 12 -51.49 4.80 -5.97
N VAL A 13 -51.98 4.50 -4.76
CA VAL A 13 -51.27 4.81 -3.51
C VAL A 13 -49.99 4.00 -3.39
N LEU A 14 -50.04 2.69 -3.70
CA LEU A 14 -48.85 1.86 -3.71
C LEU A 14 -47.87 2.30 -4.79
N GLU A 15 -48.35 2.67 -5.97
CA GLU A 15 -47.49 3.08 -7.08
C GLU A 15 -46.79 4.42 -6.81
N GLU A 16 -47.48 5.40 -6.24
CA GLU A 16 -46.88 6.67 -5.79
C GLU A 16 -45.75 6.42 -4.78
N GLN A 17 -46.04 5.58 -3.78
CA GLN A 17 -45.11 5.24 -2.72
C GLN A 17 -43.89 4.47 -3.24
N LEU A 18 -44.09 3.51 -4.15
CA LEU A 18 -42.99 2.77 -4.78
C LEU A 18 -42.18 3.65 -5.73
N SER A 19 -42.82 4.55 -6.48
CA SER A 19 -42.13 5.48 -7.41
C SER A 19 -41.16 6.40 -6.68
N TYR A 20 -41.51 6.85 -5.47
CA TYR A 20 -40.59 7.60 -4.61
C TYR A 20 -39.33 6.78 -4.28
N TRP A 21 -39.51 5.55 -3.76
CA TRP A 21 -38.38 4.69 -3.40
C TRP A 21 -37.55 4.29 -4.61
N GLU A 22 -38.20 4.03 -5.74
CA GLU A 22 -37.55 3.73 -7.01
C GLU A 22 -36.65 4.89 -7.45
N THR A 23 -37.17 6.12 -7.41
CA THR A 23 -36.40 7.32 -7.75
C THR A 23 -35.22 7.53 -6.79
N LYS A 24 -35.44 7.41 -5.48
CA LYS A 24 -34.41 7.68 -4.47
C LYS A 24 -33.31 6.64 -4.42
N LEU A 25 -33.64 5.38 -4.66
CA LEU A 25 -32.71 4.25 -4.54
C LEU A 25 -32.21 3.74 -5.89
N SER A 26 -32.62 4.36 -7.01
CA SER A 26 -32.10 4.04 -8.33
C SER A 26 -30.58 4.19 -8.38
N GLY A 27 -29.89 3.12 -8.78
CA GLY A 27 -28.44 3.09 -8.85
C GLY A 27 -27.72 3.14 -7.51
N VAL A 28 -28.39 2.81 -6.40
CA VAL A 28 -27.74 2.74 -5.08
C VAL A 28 -26.58 1.75 -5.10
N SER A 29 -25.41 2.19 -4.64
CA SER A 29 -24.26 1.30 -4.45
C SER A 29 -24.29 0.66 -3.07
N THR A 30 -24.02 -0.63 -3.00
CA THR A 30 -23.76 -1.32 -1.72
C THR A 30 -22.49 -0.80 -1.09
N LEU A 31 -22.48 -0.62 0.23
CA LEU A 31 -21.33 -0.11 0.93
C LEU A 31 -20.22 -1.17 0.99
N SER A 32 -18.99 -0.75 0.69
CA SER A 32 -17.78 -1.54 0.65
C SER A 32 -16.80 -1.00 1.69
N LEU A 33 -16.96 -1.45 2.93
CA LEU A 33 -16.01 -1.14 4.00
C LEU A 33 -14.75 -2.01 3.86
N PRO A 34 -13.56 -1.50 4.24
CA PRO A 34 -12.37 -2.33 4.41
C PRO A 34 -12.63 -3.40 5.48
N THR A 35 -12.55 -4.68 5.11
CA THR A 35 -12.76 -5.81 6.01
C THR A 35 -11.43 -6.49 6.39
N ASP A 36 -11.36 -7.02 7.60
CA ASP A 36 -10.23 -7.82 8.06
C ASP A 36 -10.24 -9.23 7.46
N TYR A 37 -11.38 -9.71 6.99
CA TYR A 37 -11.52 -11.02 6.38
C TYR A 37 -12.27 -10.93 5.05
N ALA A 38 -11.93 -11.80 4.11
CA ALA A 38 -12.68 -11.93 2.87
C ALA A 38 -14.10 -12.42 3.20
N ARG A 39 -15.10 -11.80 2.57
CA ARG A 39 -16.50 -12.21 2.77
C ARG A 39 -16.66 -13.70 2.44
N PRO A 40 -17.23 -14.51 3.35
CA PRO A 40 -17.42 -15.94 3.09
C PRO A 40 -18.45 -16.15 1.97
N LEU A 41 -18.27 -17.21 1.19
CA LEU A 41 -19.20 -17.63 0.14
C LEU A 41 -20.52 -18.18 0.70
N GLN A 42 -20.57 -18.50 1.99
CA GLN A 42 -21.77 -18.92 2.71
C GLN A 42 -22.08 -17.89 3.80
N TYR A 43 -23.36 -17.52 3.89
CA TYR A 43 -23.83 -16.58 4.90
C TYR A 43 -23.50 -17.05 6.32
N ASN A 44 -22.87 -16.18 7.11
CA ASN A 44 -22.52 -16.43 8.51
C ASN A 44 -23.03 -15.26 9.38
N ASN A 45 -23.85 -15.59 10.38
CA ASN A 45 -24.46 -14.62 11.28
C ASN A 45 -23.75 -14.48 12.63
N SER A 46 -22.55 -15.05 12.79
CA SER A 46 -21.75 -14.84 14.01
C SER A 46 -21.41 -13.36 14.16
N GLY A 47 -21.75 -12.80 15.33
CA GLY A 47 -21.54 -11.41 15.64
C GLY A 47 -20.65 -11.20 16.86
N GLY A 48 -20.09 -10.01 16.96
CA GLY A 48 -19.53 -9.45 18.19
C GLY A 48 -20.20 -8.13 18.51
N ILE A 49 -20.03 -7.64 19.74
CA ILE A 49 -20.56 -6.34 20.18
C ILE A 49 -19.48 -5.55 20.92
N ILE A 50 -19.40 -4.24 20.65
CA ILE A 50 -18.62 -3.29 21.44
C ILE A 50 -19.56 -2.19 21.93
N SER A 51 -19.62 -2.02 23.24
CA SER A 51 -20.45 -1.00 23.87
C SER A 51 -19.61 0.17 24.36
N PHE A 52 -20.10 1.39 24.15
CA PHE A 52 -19.51 2.60 24.71
C PHE A 52 -20.58 3.64 25.05
N LYS A 53 -20.23 4.61 25.89
CA LYS A 53 -21.12 5.71 26.25
C LYS A 53 -20.37 7.03 26.17
N LEU A 54 -21.10 8.09 25.84
CA LEU A 54 -20.57 9.44 25.94
C LEU A 54 -20.67 9.91 27.39
N ASP A 55 -19.82 10.87 27.77
CA ASP A 55 -20.05 11.57 29.03
C ASP A 55 -21.32 12.45 28.94
N LYS A 56 -21.76 12.96 30.10
CA LYS A 56 -22.98 13.77 30.18
C LYS A 56 -22.84 15.09 29.45
N ASP A 57 -21.66 15.69 29.46
CA ASP A 57 -21.41 17.02 28.88
C ASP A 57 -21.47 16.95 27.36
N LEU A 58 -20.83 15.94 26.77
CA LEU A 58 -20.88 15.63 25.35
C LEU A 58 -22.31 15.27 24.91
N SER A 59 -23.00 14.42 25.68
CA SER A 59 -24.41 14.08 25.44
C SER A 59 -25.31 15.33 25.44
N SER A 60 -25.13 16.23 26.41
CA SER A 60 -25.89 17.48 26.50
C SER A 60 -25.57 18.45 25.37
N SER A 61 -24.30 18.53 24.96
CA SER A 61 -23.84 19.39 23.87
C SER A 61 -24.42 18.97 22.53
N LEU A 62 -24.46 17.65 22.25
CA LEU A 62 -25.10 17.11 21.04
C LEU A 62 -26.60 17.42 21.00
N ARG A 63 -27.31 17.35 22.14
CA ARG A 63 -28.73 17.75 22.21
C ARG A 63 -28.91 19.25 21.96
N SER A 64 -28.02 20.08 22.51
CA SER A 64 -28.06 21.53 22.28
C SER A 64 -27.89 21.85 20.79
N MET A 65 -26.94 21.22 20.12
CA MET A 65 -26.77 21.32 18.67
C MET A 65 -28.02 20.86 17.90
N CYS A 66 -28.69 19.79 18.34
CA CYS A 66 -29.94 19.36 17.73
C CYS A 66 -31.01 20.47 17.76
N HIS A 67 -31.11 21.21 18.87
CA HIS A 67 -32.01 22.35 18.97
C HIS A 67 -31.60 23.52 18.07
N GLU A 68 -30.31 23.84 18.00
CA GLU A 68 -29.78 24.94 17.18
C GLU A 68 -29.97 24.70 15.68
N GLU A 69 -29.69 23.48 15.21
CA GLU A 69 -29.81 23.10 13.79
C GLU A 69 -31.23 22.60 13.44
N ASN A 70 -32.16 22.60 14.41
CA ASN A 70 -33.55 22.14 14.27
C ASN A 70 -33.64 20.71 13.67
N VAL A 71 -32.90 19.77 14.26
CA VAL A 71 -32.83 18.35 13.87
C VAL A 71 -33.13 17.45 15.06
N THR A 72 -33.45 16.19 14.80
CA THR A 72 -33.53 15.19 15.88
C THR A 72 -32.15 14.60 16.18
N LEU A 73 -31.99 14.02 17.38
CA LEU A 73 -30.77 13.30 17.74
C LEU A 73 -30.44 12.17 16.74
N PHE A 74 -31.48 11.48 16.24
CA PHE A 74 -31.33 10.47 15.19
C PHE A 74 -30.68 11.05 13.93
N MET A 75 -31.18 12.19 13.42
CA MET A 75 -30.65 12.83 12.21
C MET A 75 -29.19 13.26 12.41
N LEU A 76 -28.86 13.83 13.57
CA LEU A 76 -27.49 14.24 13.89
C LEU A 76 -26.54 13.05 13.92
N LEU A 77 -26.83 12.04 14.74
CA LEU A 77 -25.95 10.87 14.91
C LEU A 77 -25.83 10.03 13.64
N LEU A 78 -26.91 9.90 12.86
CA LEU A 78 -26.89 9.26 11.54
C LEU A 78 -26.01 10.04 10.56
N SER A 79 -26.05 11.38 10.58
CA SER A 79 -25.20 12.20 9.72
C SER A 79 -23.71 11.99 10.03
N VAL A 80 -23.34 11.98 11.31
CA VAL A 80 -21.97 11.68 11.75
C VAL A 80 -21.56 10.27 11.32
N PHE A 81 -22.47 9.31 11.44
CA PHE A 81 -22.18 7.93 11.07
C PHE A 81 -21.97 7.79 9.55
N LYS A 82 -22.76 8.50 8.74
CA LYS A 82 -22.55 8.55 7.29
C LYS A 82 -21.22 9.18 6.90
N VAL A 83 -20.76 10.22 7.61
CA VAL A 83 -19.40 10.77 7.42
C VAL A 83 -18.35 9.71 7.73
N LEU A 84 -18.48 8.98 8.84
CA LEU A 84 -17.55 7.89 9.17
C LEU A 84 -17.50 6.82 8.07
N LEU A 85 -18.66 6.38 7.58
CA LEU A 85 -18.74 5.39 6.50
C LEU A 85 -18.14 5.90 5.20
N TYR A 86 -18.37 7.18 4.85
CA TYR A 86 -17.72 7.84 3.72
C TYR A 86 -16.20 7.82 3.85
N ARG A 87 -15.66 8.17 5.03
CA ARG A 87 -14.20 8.19 5.26
C ARG A 87 -13.58 6.81 5.16
N TYR A 88 -14.25 5.76 5.63
CA TYR A 88 -13.73 4.39 5.58
C TYR A 88 -13.85 3.74 4.21
N SER A 89 -14.97 3.96 3.50
CA SER A 89 -15.24 3.32 2.21
C SER A 89 -14.69 4.10 1.02
N GLY A 90 -14.47 5.41 1.16
CA GLY A 90 -14.23 6.32 0.05
C GLY A 90 -15.46 6.54 -0.86
N GLN A 91 -16.63 5.98 -0.52
CA GLN A 91 -17.84 6.10 -1.32
C GLN A 91 -18.64 7.35 -0.96
N GLU A 92 -19.02 8.13 -1.97
CA GLU A 92 -19.84 9.33 -1.79
C GLU A 92 -21.35 9.01 -1.67
N ASP A 93 -21.80 7.87 -2.18
CA ASP A 93 -23.20 7.43 -2.11
C ASP A 93 -23.40 6.43 -0.96
N ILE A 94 -23.96 6.90 0.15
CA ILE A 94 -24.09 6.13 1.39
C ILE A 94 -25.56 5.81 1.68
N CYS A 95 -25.89 4.51 1.67
CA CYS A 95 -27.20 3.99 2.05
C CYS A 95 -27.13 3.21 3.36
N VAL A 96 -27.97 3.61 4.33
CA VAL A 96 -28.05 2.97 5.66
C VAL A 96 -29.48 2.56 5.94
N GLY A 97 -29.68 1.34 6.44
CA GLY A 97 -30.97 0.86 6.91
C GLY A 97 -31.32 1.40 8.29
N THR A 98 -32.58 1.75 8.51
CA THR A 98 -33.11 2.04 9.85
C THR A 98 -34.44 1.32 10.06
N PRO A 99 -34.63 0.65 11.20
CA PRO A 99 -35.93 0.13 11.56
C PRO A 99 -36.82 1.27 12.03
N ILE A 100 -38.12 1.12 11.82
CA ILE A 100 -39.14 2.05 12.30
C ILE A 100 -40.26 1.24 12.94
N ALA A 101 -40.87 1.77 14.02
CA ALA A 101 -41.95 1.07 14.72
C ALA A 101 -43.18 0.83 13.84
N ASN A 102 -43.43 1.75 12.87
CA ASN A 102 -44.53 1.69 11.90
C ASN A 102 -45.92 1.53 12.58
N ARG A 103 -46.07 2.14 13.76
CA ARG A 103 -47.32 2.25 14.53
C ARG A 103 -47.86 3.68 14.40
N THR A 104 -48.32 4.03 13.21
CA THR A 104 -48.76 5.40 12.87
C THR A 104 -50.16 5.75 13.38
N GLN A 105 -50.91 4.77 13.89
CA GLN A 105 -52.27 4.92 14.41
C GLN A 105 -52.27 4.57 15.90
N SER A 106 -52.98 5.36 16.71
CA SER A 106 -53.07 5.18 18.17
C SER A 106 -53.56 3.79 18.57
N GLU A 107 -54.44 3.21 17.78
CA GLU A 107 -55.03 1.88 17.96
C GLU A 107 -53.99 0.77 17.89
N LEU A 108 -52.83 1.05 17.26
CA LEU A 108 -51.73 0.10 17.14
C LEU A 108 -50.80 0.12 18.34
N GLU A 109 -50.79 1.15 19.20
CA GLU A 109 -49.80 1.27 20.29
C GLU A 109 -49.86 0.08 21.26
N GLY A 110 -51.06 -0.29 21.73
CA GLY A 110 -51.27 -1.42 22.64
C GLY A 110 -51.33 -2.80 21.97
N MET A 111 -51.20 -2.88 20.63
CA MET A 111 -51.36 -4.16 19.92
C MET A 111 -50.09 -5.02 19.97
N ILE A 112 -50.27 -6.30 20.28
CA ILE A 112 -49.21 -7.31 20.14
C ILE A 112 -49.13 -7.73 18.67
N GLY A 113 -47.95 -7.58 18.07
CA GLY A 113 -47.70 -7.93 16.67
C GLY A 113 -46.37 -7.35 16.14
N PHE A 114 -45.89 -7.90 15.03
CA PHE A 114 -44.69 -7.40 14.34
C PHE A 114 -45.09 -6.33 13.33
N PHE A 115 -44.91 -5.07 13.72
CA PHE A 115 -45.23 -3.91 12.87
C PHE A 115 -43.99 -3.30 12.23
N VAL A 116 -42.79 -3.60 12.76
CA VAL A 116 -41.54 -2.98 12.35
C VAL A 116 -41.35 -3.05 10.84
N ASN A 117 -41.07 -1.91 10.25
CA ASN A 117 -40.67 -1.80 8.85
C ASN A 117 -39.25 -1.25 8.77
N THR A 118 -38.59 -1.38 7.62
CA THR A 118 -37.22 -0.90 7.42
C THR A 118 -37.18 0.15 6.31
N LEU A 119 -36.49 1.26 6.56
CA LEU A 119 -36.24 2.31 5.57
C LEU A 119 -34.79 2.29 5.13
N ALA A 120 -34.54 2.43 3.84
CA ALA A 120 -33.21 2.60 3.26
C ALA A 120 -32.94 4.11 3.05
N LEU A 121 -32.13 4.70 3.92
CA LEU A 121 -31.85 6.14 3.90
C LEU A 121 -30.55 6.41 3.13
N ARG A 122 -30.68 6.77 1.86
CA ARG A 122 -29.56 7.14 0.96
C ARG A 122 -29.17 8.61 1.10
N SER A 123 -27.87 8.91 1.10
CA SER A 123 -27.35 10.27 1.09
C SER A 123 -26.18 10.40 0.13
N ASP A 124 -26.18 11.50 -0.61
CA ASP A 124 -25.09 11.91 -1.49
C ASP A 124 -24.14 12.87 -0.74
N LEU A 125 -22.90 12.43 -0.58
CA LEU A 125 -21.78 13.12 0.06
C LEU A 125 -20.79 13.68 -0.97
N SER A 126 -21.12 13.62 -2.26
CA SER A 126 -20.27 14.15 -3.33
C SER A 126 -20.05 15.66 -3.21
N GLY A 127 -18.90 16.10 -3.70
CA GLY A 127 -18.48 17.50 -3.64
C GLY A 127 -18.02 17.96 -2.25
N ASN A 128 -17.81 17.03 -1.30
CA ASN A 128 -17.27 17.30 0.03
C ASN A 128 -17.98 18.45 0.77
N PRO A 129 -19.30 18.32 1.02
CA PRO A 129 -20.10 19.38 1.61
C PRO A 129 -19.63 19.73 3.04
N SER A 130 -20.08 20.87 3.56
CA SER A 130 -19.98 21.13 4.99
C SER A 130 -20.80 20.11 5.79
N PHE A 131 -20.45 19.88 7.05
CA PHE A 131 -21.26 19.01 7.92
C PHE A 131 -22.70 19.53 8.06
N ARG A 132 -22.87 20.85 8.17
CA ARG A 132 -24.19 21.49 8.24
C ARG A 132 -25.02 21.20 6.98
N ASP A 133 -24.43 21.29 5.79
CA ASP A 133 -25.14 21.00 4.54
C ASP A 133 -25.53 19.51 4.46
N LEU A 134 -24.63 18.61 4.87
CA LEU A 134 -24.94 17.18 4.94
C LEU A 134 -26.07 16.91 5.93
N LEU A 135 -26.03 17.52 7.11
CA LEU A 135 -27.07 17.37 8.13
C LEU A 135 -28.44 17.82 7.61
N ALA A 136 -28.49 18.93 6.86
CA ALA A 136 -29.72 19.39 6.21
C ALA A 136 -30.21 18.39 5.15
N ARG A 137 -29.31 17.81 4.34
CA ARG A 137 -29.66 16.74 3.38
C ARG A 137 -30.21 15.51 4.08
N VAL A 138 -29.55 15.04 5.15
CA VAL A 138 -30.00 13.88 5.93
C VAL A 138 -31.35 14.12 6.58
N LYS A 139 -31.59 15.32 7.14
CA LYS A 139 -32.89 15.73 7.65
C LYS A 139 -33.97 15.60 6.58
N GLN A 140 -33.73 16.15 5.40
CA GLN A 140 -34.68 16.11 4.29
C GLN A 140 -34.98 14.65 3.87
N THR A 141 -33.97 13.84 3.60
CA THR A 141 -34.16 12.42 3.22
C THR A 141 -34.89 11.64 4.31
N THR A 142 -34.59 11.90 5.58
CA THR A 142 -35.24 11.20 6.71
C THR A 142 -36.73 11.53 6.79
N LEU A 143 -37.09 12.81 6.68
CA LEU A 143 -38.50 13.24 6.68
C LEU A 143 -39.27 12.69 5.48
N GLU A 144 -38.67 12.74 4.28
CA GLU A 144 -39.25 12.15 3.08
C GLU A 144 -39.44 10.62 3.23
N GLY A 145 -38.45 9.92 3.82
CA GLY A 145 -38.57 8.50 4.14
C GLY A 145 -39.70 8.19 5.12
N TYR A 146 -39.91 9.02 6.14
CA TYR A 146 -41.03 8.87 7.08
C TYR A 146 -42.39 9.11 6.43
N ASN A 147 -42.49 10.02 5.46
CA ASN A 147 -43.73 10.21 4.69
C ASN A 147 -44.08 8.99 3.82
N HIS A 148 -43.08 8.15 3.50
CA HIS A 148 -43.25 6.93 2.70
C HIS A 148 -43.07 5.64 3.51
N GLN A 149 -43.23 5.72 4.83
CA GLN A 149 -42.86 4.64 5.74
C GLN A 149 -43.79 3.42 5.73
N LEU A 150 -44.98 3.57 5.13
CA LEU A 150 -45.98 2.50 5.06
C LEU A 150 -45.64 1.45 4.00
N THR A 151 -44.76 1.77 3.03
CA THR A 151 -44.35 0.83 1.99
C THR A 151 -43.55 -0.34 2.60
N PRO A 152 -43.99 -1.60 2.47
CA PRO A 152 -43.22 -2.74 2.96
C PRO A 152 -41.84 -2.79 2.29
N PHE A 153 -40.78 -2.96 3.07
CA PHE A 153 -39.41 -3.00 2.56
C PHE A 153 -39.22 -4.05 1.45
N GLU A 154 -39.88 -5.21 1.58
CA GLU A 154 -39.82 -6.29 0.59
C GLU A 154 -40.37 -5.85 -0.77
N LYS A 155 -41.40 -4.98 -0.79
CA LYS A 155 -41.95 -4.43 -2.04
C LYS A 155 -40.99 -3.45 -2.71
N VAL A 156 -40.25 -2.69 -1.92
CA VAL A 156 -39.18 -1.80 -2.42
C VAL A 156 -38.06 -2.63 -3.03
N VAL A 157 -37.62 -3.69 -2.34
CA VAL A 157 -36.59 -4.63 -2.84
C VAL A 157 -37.06 -5.31 -4.13
N ASP A 158 -38.28 -5.84 -4.18
CA ASP A 158 -38.81 -6.52 -5.36
C ASP A 158 -38.92 -5.59 -6.59
N ARG A 159 -39.14 -4.28 -6.37
CA ARG A 159 -39.19 -3.28 -7.46
C ARG A 159 -37.79 -2.93 -7.99
N LEU A 160 -36.80 -2.84 -7.11
CA LEU A 160 -35.48 -2.26 -7.43
C LEU A 160 -34.40 -3.30 -7.74
N VAL A 161 -34.43 -4.46 -7.07
CA VAL A 161 -33.34 -5.44 -7.09
C VAL A 161 -33.66 -6.53 -8.11
N THR A 162 -33.12 -6.37 -9.31
CA THR A 162 -33.30 -7.34 -10.42
C THR A 162 -32.40 -8.56 -10.30
N THR A 163 -31.23 -8.43 -9.68
CA THR A 163 -30.25 -9.50 -9.48
C THR A 163 -29.92 -9.60 -7.99
N ARG A 164 -30.13 -10.79 -7.40
CA ARG A 164 -29.85 -11.04 -5.99
C ARG A 164 -28.47 -11.66 -5.82
N ASP A 165 -27.64 -11.01 -5.01
CA ASP A 165 -26.48 -11.64 -4.39
C ASP A 165 -26.93 -12.31 -3.09
N LEU A 166 -26.75 -13.63 -2.98
CA LEU A 166 -27.18 -14.39 -1.80
C LEU A 166 -26.29 -14.13 -0.57
N ASN A 167 -25.13 -13.50 -0.74
CA ASN A 167 -24.17 -13.21 0.32
C ASN A 167 -24.27 -11.79 0.89
N MET A 168 -25.12 -10.95 0.27
CA MET A 168 -25.34 -9.56 0.65
C MET A 168 -26.80 -9.31 0.95
N LYS A 169 -27.07 -8.40 1.89
CA LYS A 169 -28.41 -7.85 2.06
C LYS A 169 -28.71 -6.89 0.90
N PRO A 170 -29.95 -6.87 0.37
CA PRO A 170 -30.32 -5.94 -0.69
C PRO A 170 -30.26 -4.49 -0.18
N LEU A 171 -29.82 -3.57 -1.06
CA LEU A 171 -29.80 -2.11 -0.87
C LEU A 171 -28.79 -1.55 0.17
N PHE A 172 -28.56 -2.21 1.30
CA PHE A 172 -27.60 -1.76 2.31
C PHE A 172 -27.08 -2.92 3.18
N GLN A 173 -25.87 -2.74 3.71
CA GLN A 173 -25.18 -3.73 4.55
C GLN A 173 -24.98 -3.22 5.98
N ILE A 174 -25.37 -1.98 6.25
CA ILE A 174 -25.19 -1.28 7.53
C ILE A 174 -26.55 -0.82 8.05
N MET A 175 -26.79 -1.00 9.35
CA MET A 175 -27.95 -0.44 10.03
C MET A 175 -27.58 0.57 11.09
N PHE A 176 -28.47 1.55 11.28
CA PHE A 176 -28.41 2.53 12.35
C PHE A 176 -29.76 2.55 13.06
N ILE A 177 -29.74 2.44 14.39
CA ILE A 177 -30.92 2.31 15.23
C ILE A 177 -30.82 3.32 16.38
N LEU A 178 -31.87 4.08 16.64
CA LEU A 178 -32.02 4.87 17.86
C LEU A 178 -33.26 4.39 18.62
N GLN A 179 -33.04 3.80 19.79
CA GLN A 179 -34.09 3.36 20.68
C GLN A 179 -34.67 4.55 21.45
N ASN A 180 -35.88 4.96 21.08
CA ASN A 180 -36.63 6.04 21.71
C ASN A 180 -37.80 5.53 22.58
N ALA A 181 -37.88 4.22 22.83
CA ALA A 181 -38.91 3.67 23.71
C ALA A 181 -38.59 4.07 25.17
N PRO A 182 -39.58 4.52 25.96
CA PRO A 182 -39.36 4.78 27.37
C PRO A 182 -38.87 3.51 28.04
N GLU A 183 -37.76 3.60 28.78
CA GLU A 183 -37.24 2.46 29.54
C GLU A 183 -38.35 1.86 30.42
N THR A 184 -38.78 0.65 30.09
CA THR A 184 -39.45 -0.23 31.05
C THR A 184 -38.42 -0.92 31.94
N ASN A 185 -37.30 -0.26 32.24
CA ASN A 185 -36.36 -0.66 33.29
C ASN A 185 -36.94 -0.27 34.66
N LYS A 186 -38.05 -0.91 35.01
CA LYS A 186 -38.22 -1.28 36.40
C LYS A 186 -37.50 -2.61 36.53
N GLU A 187 -36.51 -2.71 37.41
CA GLU A 187 -36.38 -3.94 38.18
C GLU A 187 -37.82 -4.25 38.63
N LEU A 188 -38.44 -5.22 37.96
CA LEU A 188 -39.81 -5.61 38.26
C LEU A 188 -39.71 -6.33 39.60
N GLU A 189 -39.66 -5.55 40.67
CA GLU A 189 -39.76 -6.03 42.04
C GLU A 189 -41.21 -6.49 42.24
N LEU A 190 -41.44 -7.76 41.89
CA LEU A 190 -42.66 -8.46 42.27
C LEU A 190 -42.44 -8.99 43.68
N GLU A 191 -42.78 -8.18 44.67
CA GLU A 191 -42.68 -8.44 46.13
C GLU A 191 -41.30 -8.95 46.60
N ASN A 192 -40.98 -10.21 46.30
CA ASN A 192 -39.76 -10.93 46.73
C ASN A 192 -38.89 -11.42 45.56
N ILE A 193 -39.22 -11.08 44.30
CA ILE A 193 -38.50 -11.51 43.10
C ILE A 193 -37.81 -10.31 42.47
N LYS A 194 -36.47 -10.40 42.33
CA LYS A 194 -35.67 -9.48 41.54
C LYS A 194 -35.48 -10.06 40.14
N ILE A 195 -36.00 -9.37 39.13
CA ILE A 195 -35.76 -9.68 37.72
C ILE A 195 -34.59 -8.80 37.25
N SER A 196 -33.56 -9.44 36.71
CA SER A 196 -32.41 -8.78 36.08
C SER A 196 -32.23 -9.36 34.68
N ASP A 197 -31.65 -8.55 33.79
CA ASP A 197 -31.26 -9.03 32.47
C ASP A 197 -30.21 -10.14 32.57
N TYR A 198 -30.27 -11.07 31.63
CA TYR A 198 -29.29 -12.15 31.47
C TYR A 198 -28.57 -11.93 30.15
N ASP A 199 -27.26 -11.65 30.22
CA ASP A 199 -26.45 -11.48 29.02
C ASP A 199 -26.33 -12.82 28.28
N PHE A 200 -26.77 -12.85 27.03
CA PHE A 200 -26.61 -14.04 26.19
C PHE A 200 -25.16 -14.17 25.71
N ASP A 201 -24.57 -15.36 25.83
CA ASP A 201 -23.18 -15.65 25.42
C ASP A 201 -22.94 -15.53 23.90
N ARG A 202 -23.99 -15.51 23.08
CA ARG A 202 -23.88 -15.54 21.62
C ARG A 202 -24.55 -14.34 20.98
N VAL A 203 -23.73 -13.42 20.51
CA VAL A 203 -24.15 -12.30 19.66
C VAL A 203 -24.29 -12.79 18.22
N THR A 204 -25.41 -12.46 17.58
CA THR A 204 -25.60 -12.70 16.14
C THR A 204 -25.71 -11.36 15.43
N SER A 205 -24.98 -11.19 14.32
CA SER A 205 -25.12 -10.00 13.48
C SER A 205 -25.89 -10.35 12.20
N GLN A 206 -26.92 -9.58 11.90
CA GLN A 206 -27.72 -9.72 10.66
C GLN A 206 -27.17 -8.88 9.51
N PHE A 207 -26.29 -7.94 9.82
CA PHE A 207 -25.68 -6.97 8.90
C PHE A 207 -24.17 -6.98 9.10
N ASP A 208 -23.44 -6.28 8.24
CA ASP A 208 -21.99 -6.19 8.39
C ASP A 208 -21.65 -5.40 9.67
N LEU A 209 -22.39 -4.31 9.91
CA LEU A 209 -22.30 -3.46 11.10
C LEU A 209 -23.69 -2.89 11.45
N ILE A 210 -24.02 -2.87 12.73
CA ILE A 210 -25.21 -2.22 13.29
C ILE A 210 -24.76 -1.28 14.39
N MET A 211 -25.13 0.00 14.28
CA MET A 211 -24.98 0.97 15.35
C MET A 211 -26.33 1.14 16.04
N ASP A 212 -26.48 0.56 17.23
CA ASP A 212 -27.65 0.73 18.09
C ASP A 212 -27.34 1.78 19.17
N VAL A 213 -28.21 2.78 19.25
CA VAL A 213 -28.07 3.92 20.15
C VAL A 213 -29.26 3.96 21.11
N SER A 214 -29.00 4.21 22.38
CA SER A 214 -30.01 4.45 23.41
C SER A 214 -29.71 5.71 24.21
N ASP A 215 -30.75 6.38 24.70
CA ASP A 215 -30.62 7.51 25.62
C ASP A 215 -31.07 7.09 27.02
N ILE A 216 -30.10 6.78 27.87
CA ILE A 216 -30.35 6.27 29.22
C ILE A 216 -30.06 7.38 30.22
N LYS A 217 -31.13 7.95 30.79
CA LYS A 217 -31.05 8.99 31.84
C LYS A 217 -30.16 10.18 31.43
N GLY A 218 -30.26 10.61 30.17
CA GLY A 218 -29.51 11.75 29.65
C GLY A 218 -28.10 11.41 29.17
N VAL A 219 -27.71 10.14 29.18
CA VAL A 219 -26.43 9.64 28.64
C VAL A 219 -26.70 8.87 27.36
N ILE A 220 -26.02 9.27 26.27
CA ILE A 220 -26.11 8.56 25.00
C ILE A 220 -25.17 7.35 25.05
N CYS A 221 -25.76 6.16 24.89
CA CYS A 221 -25.08 4.87 24.90
C CYS A 221 -25.14 4.25 23.50
N PHE A 222 -24.07 3.58 23.10
CA PHE A 222 -23.88 2.97 21.80
C PHE A 222 -23.50 1.50 21.94
N ASN A 223 -24.04 0.68 21.06
CA ASN A 223 -23.69 -0.71 20.84
C ASN A 223 -23.34 -0.87 19.36
N LEU A 224 -22.10 -1.23 19.06
CA LEU A 224 -21.66 -1.61 17.72
C LEU A 224 -21.64 -3.11 17.61
N GLU A 225 -22.68 -3.66 16.98
CA GLU A 225 -22.72 -5.06 16.59
C GLU A 225 -22.09 -5.23 15.21
N TYR A 226 -21.29 -6.27 15.02
CA TYR A 226 -20.54 -6.48 13.77
C TYR A 226 -20.42 -7.95 13.41
N SER A 227 -20.26 -8.26 12.13
CA SER A 227 -19.98 -9.62 11.67
C SER A 227 -18.53 -10.02 11.97
N THR A 228 -18.32 -11.03 12.82
CA THR A 228 -16.97 -11.57 13.10
C THR A 228 -16.39 -12.36 11.92
N ALA A 229 -17.19 -12.60 10.89
CA ALA A 229 -16.71 -13.17 9.63
C ALA A 229 -16.04 -12.13 8.72
N LEU A 230 -16.14 -10.83 9.05
CA LEU A 230 -15.62 -9.72 8.27
C LEU A 230 -14.64 -8.86 9.05
N PHE A 231 -14.89 -8.65 10.35
CA PHE A 231 -14.12 -7.72 11.16
C PHE A 231 -13.52 -8.38 12.39
N ASP A 232 -12.30 -7.98 12.71
CA ASP A 232 -11.69 -8.17 14.02
C ASP A 232 -12.23 -7.15 15.02
N GLN A 233 -12.32 -7.57 16.29
CA GLN A 233 -12.73 -6.68 17.38
C GLN A 233 -11.86 -5.42 17.45
N SER A 234 -10.57 -5.52 17.12
CA SER A 234 -9.65 -4.38 17.11
C SER A 234 -10.05 -3.30 16.09
N THR A 235 -10.58 -3.71 14.94
CA THR A 235 -11.03 -2.80 13.87
C THR A 235 -12.28 -2.07 14.27
N ILE A 236 -13.24 -2.77 14.89
CA ILE A 236 -14.47 -2.14 15.39
C ILE A 236 -14.19 -1.19 16.54
N LYS A 237 -13.21 -1.52 17.40
CA LYS A 237 -12.75 -0.60 18.44
C LYS A 237 -12.18 0.70 17.86
N ARG A 238 -11.39 0.63 16.78
CA ARG A 238 -10.90 1.83 16.08
C ARG A 238 -12.06 2.64 15.46
N ILE A 239 -13.01 1.97 14.79
CA ILE A 239 -14.22 2.63 14.26
C ILE A 239 -14.98 3.37 15.36
N GLN A 240 -15.11 2.76 16.55
CA GLN A 240 -15.73 3.36 17.73
C GLN A 240 -14.96 4.59 18.23
N GLU A 241 -13.64 4.52 18.34
CA GLU A 241 -12.79 5.65 18.74
C GLU A 241 -12.88 6.81 17.71
N HIS A 242 -12.82 6.51 16.41
CA HIS A 242 -12.96 7.51 15.36
C HIS A 242 -14.34 8.18 15.35
N TYR A 243 -15.42 7.42 15.60
CA TYR A 243 -16.76 7.99 15.71
C TYR A 243 -16.86 8.96 16.89
N GLN A 244 -16.25 8.63 18.03
CA GLN A 244 -16.22 9.52 19.20
C GLN A 244 -15.44 10.82 18.93
N GLU A 245 -14.28 10.73 18.26
CA GLU A 245 -13.52 11.93 17.87
C GLU A 245 -14.28 12.78 16.85
N LEU A 246 -14.95 12.13 15.89
CA LEU A 246 -15.78 12.83 14.91
C LEU A 246 -16.95 13.58 15.56
N LEU A 247 -17.62 12.97 16.56
CA LEU A 247 -18.65 13.62 17.37
C LEU A 247 -18.13 14.88 18.09
N LYS A 248 -16.88 14.88 18.55
CA LYS A 248 -16.24 16.06 19.15
C LYS A 248 -15.90 17.11 18.09
N SER A 249 -15.38 16.68 16.94
CA SER A 249 -14.99 17.56 15.84
C SER A 249 -16.18 18.35 15.26
N ILE A 250 -17.36 17.74 15.16
CA ILE A 250 -18.55 18.44 14.67
C ILE A 250 -19.06 19.49 15.66
N LEU A 251 -18.88 19.29 16.97
CA LEU A 251 -19.27 20.25 18.01
C LEU A 251 -18.41 21.49 18.00
N SER A 252 -17.15 21.38 17.54
CA SER A 252 -16.28 22.55 17.37
C SER A 252 -16.67 23.43 16.19
N ASP A 253 -17.02 22.85 15.04
CA ASP A 253 -17.33 23.63 13.83
C ASP A 253 -18.10 22.81 12.78
N THR A 254 -19.40 23.10 12.62
CA THR A 254 -20.26 22.44 11.62
C THR A 254 -20.09 22.98 10.20
N THR A 255 -19.33 24.06 10.02
CA THR A 255 -19.10 24.68 8.69
C THR A 255 -17.94 24.05 7.94
N GLN A 256 -17.13 23.22 8.61
CA GLN A 256 -16.05 22.46 7.97
C GLN A 256 -16.60 21.43 7.01
N SER A 257 -15.85 21.20 5.93
CA SER A 257 -16.10 20.10 5.00
C SER A 257 -15.93 18.76 5.70
N ILE A 258 -16.71 17.77 5.29
CA ILE A 258 -16.73 16.44 5.91
C ILE A 258 -15.38 15.71 5.85
N SER A 259 -14.52 16.00 4.86
CA SER A 259 -13.15 15.47 4.80
C SER A 259 -12.20 16.10 5.82
N ASN A 260 -12.44 17.35 6.23
CA ASN A 260 -11.56 18.11 7.13
C ASN A 260 -11.88 17.89 8.61
N LEU A 261 -13.04 17.31 8.92
CA LEU A 261 -13.36 16.91 10.29
C LEU A 261 -12.34 15.88 10.78
N SER A 262 -11.78 16.13 11.97
CA SER A 262 -10.82 15.24 12.59
C SER A 262 -11.53 14.02 13.18
N MET A 263 -10.95 12.85 12.97
CA MET A 263 -11.38 11.59 13.60
C MET A 263 -10.20 10.78 14.16
N ILE A 264 -8.97 11.27 14.00
CA ILE A 264 -7.76 10.62 14.49
C ILE A 264 -7.58 11.00 15.96
N THR A 265 -7.39 10.01 16.81
CA THR A 265 -7.07 10.27 18.23
C THR A 265 -5.63 10.78 18.35
N LYS A 266 -5.32 11.57 19.39
CA LYS A 266 -3.93 12.01 19.65
C LYS A 266 -2.94 10.84 19.78
N GLN A 267 -3.41 9.71 20.31
CA GLN A 267 -2.59 8.50 20.46
C GLN A 267 -2.28 7.87 19.09
N GLU A 268 -3.28 7.81 18.22
CA GLU A 268 -3.10 7.29 16.87
C GLU A 268 -2.26 8.23 16.00
N GLU A 269 -2.43 9.56 16.12
CA GLU A 269 -1.59 10.55 15.44
C GLU A 269 -0.10 10.36 15.78
N TYR A 270 0.22 10.23 17.08
CA TYR A 270 1.58 9.90 17.53
C TYR A 270 2.05 8.55 17.00
N GLN A 271 1.16 7.56 16.91
CA GLN A 271 1.51 6.25 16.34
C GLN A 271 1.89 6.36 14.86
N LEU A 272 1.10 7.09 14.07
CA LEU A 272 1.29 7.26 12.62
C LEU A 272 2.53 8.12 12.32
N LEU A 273 2.72 9.21 13.06
CA LEU A 273 3.79 10.18 12.80
C LEU A 273 5.13 9.82 13.43
N ASP A 274 5.12 9.26 14.64
CA ASP A 274 6.34 9.07 15.42
C ASP A 274 6.67 7.59 15.59
N VAL A 275 5.71 6.72 15.92
CA VAL A 275 6.00 5.31 16.20
C VAL A 275 6.31 4.51 14.93
N PHE A 276 5.47 4.61 13.90
CA PHE A 276 5.67 3.89 12.64
C PHE A 276 6.86 4.44 11.85
N ASN A 277 7.12 5.75 11.95
CA ASN A 277 8.18 6.45 11.24
C ASN A 277 9.48 6.61 12.07
N ASN A 278 9.61 5.94 13.21
CA ASN A 278 10.85 5.89 13.99
C ASN A 278 11.86 4.93 13.35
N THR A 279 12.44 5.35 12.23
CA THR A 279 13.39 4.58 11.42
C THR A 279 14.78 5.22 11.38
N ASP A 280 14.98 6.33 12.09
CA ASP A 280 16.22 7.09 12.05
C ASP A 280 17.38 6.27 12.64
N ILE A 281 18.38 5.96 11.80
CA ILE A 281 19.61 5.26 12.18
C ILE A 281 20.82 6.03 11.65
N ALA A 282 21.84 6.17 12.50
CA ALA A 282 23.11 6.75 12.11
C ALA A 282 23.83 5.87 11.06
N TYR A 283 24.27 6.50 9.97
CA TYR A 283 25.03 5.86 8.89
C TYR A 283 26.10 6.84 8.38
N PRO A 284 27.15 6.37 7.67
CA PRO A 284 28.26 7.22 7.22
C PRO A 284 27.83 8.12 6.06
N LYS A 285 27.30 9.30 6.38
CA LYS A 285 26.79 10.30 5.42
C LYS A 285 27.88 10.95 4.57
N ASP A 286 29.14 10.82 4.98
CA ASP A 286 30.33 11.34 4.31
C ASP A 286 30.93 10.37 3.29
N LYS A 287 30.38 9.16 3.15
CA LYS A 287 30.90 8.12 2.26
C LYS A 287 30.03 7.91 1.02
N THR A 288 30.67 7.41 -0.03
CA THR A 288 30.01 6.86 -1.22
C THR A 288 30.03 5.33 -1.21
N VAL A 289 29.24 4.70 -2.09
CA VAL A 289 29.33 3.24 -2.32
C VAL A 289 30.73 2.83 -2.78
N VAL A 290 31.44 3.69 -3.52
CA VAL A 290 32.82 3.47 -3.97
C VAL A 290 33.77 3.42 -2.78
N ASP A 291 33.59 4.29 -1.78
CA ASP A 291 34.39 4.26 -0.56
C ASP A 291 34.19 2.96 0.22
N LEU A 292 32.94 2.53 0.39
CA LEU A 292 32.62 1.27 1.08
C LEU A 292 33.19 0.06 0.34
N PHE A 293 33.08 0.02 -0.99
CA PHE A 293 33.70 -1.01 -1.81
C PHE A 293 35.23 -1.01 -1.67
N THR A 294 35.86 0.16 -1.75
CA THR A 294 37.32 0.30 -1.60
C THR A 294 37.80 -0.15 -0.22
N GLU A 295 37.03 0.11 0.83
CA GLU A 295 37.30 -0.39 2.18
C GLU A 295 37.24 -1.91 2.24
N GLN A 296 36.24 -2.52 1.59
CA GLN A 296 36.13 -3.99 1.52
C GLN A 296 37.26 -4.63 0.71
N VAL A 297 37.68 -4.02 -0.41
CA VAL A 297 38.85 -4.47 -1.19
C VAL A 297 40.10 -4.54 -0.32
N LYS A 298 40.31 -3.58 0.58
CA LYS A 298 41.45 -3.60 1.52
C LYS A 298 41.34 -4.72 2.56
N ARG A 299 40.12 -5.09 2.96
CA ARG A 299 39.88 -6.15 3.96
C ARG A 299 40.09 -7.54 3.37
N THR A 300 39.60 -7.80 2.16
CA THR A 300 39.61 -9.14 1.54
C THR A 300 40.09 -9.13 0.08
N PRO A 301 41.31 -8.65 -0.22
CA PRO A 301 41.75 -8.40 -1.60
C PRO A 301 41.80 -9.65 -2.47
N ASN A 302 42.14 -10.80 -1.89
CA ASN A 302 42.31 -12.07 -2.61
C ASN A 302 41.03 -12.92 -2.63
N ALA A 303 39.97 -12.50 -1.94
CA ALA A 303 38.68 -13.18 -2.03
C ALA A 303 38.10 -12.97 -3.43
N ILE A 304 37.36 -13.95 -3.94
CA ILE A 304 36.66 -13.84 -5.22
C ILE A 304 35.45 -12.93 -5.04
N ALA A 305 35.41 -11.84 -5.82
CA ALA A 305 34.34 -10.86 -5.80
C ALA A 305 33.21 -11.24 -6.75
N VAL A 306 33.55 -11.67 -7.97
CA VAL A 306 32.58 -11.92 -9.04
C VAL A 306 32.94 -13.17 -9.83
N VAL A 307 31.92 -13.90 -10.28
CA VAL A 307 32.04 -15.07 -11.16
C VAL A 307 31.05 -14.96 -12.30
N TYR A 308 31.53 -15.18 -13.53
CA TYR A 308 30.71 -15.23 -14.75
C TYR A 308 31.31 -16.26 -15.71
N GLU A 309 30.49 -17.19 -16.21
CA GLU A 309 30.90 -18.23 -17.17
C GLU A 309 32.20 -19.00 -16.79
N GLY A 310 32.43 -19.22 -15.49
CA GLY A 310 33.61 -19.91 -14.98
C GLY A 310 34.86 -19.04 -14.83
N GLU A 311 34.83 -17.80 -15.31
CA GLU A 311 35.84 -16.80 -15.00
C GLU A 311 35.58 -16.15 -13.64
N GLU A 312 36.66 -15.92 -12.88
CA GLU A 312 36.59 -15.32 -11.55
C GLU A 312 37.47 -14.06 -11.48
N LEU A 313 36.98 -13.00 -10.85
CA LEU A 313 37.82 -11.87 -10.45
C LEU A 313 37.82 -11.75 -8.92
N SER A 314 39.02 -11.63 -8.36
CA SER A 314 39.19 -11.22 -6.98
C SER A 314 38.77 -9.76 -6.75
N TYR A 315 38.51 -9.39 -5.50
CA TYR A 315 38.27 -7.99 -5.12
C TYR A 315 39.36 -7.06 -5.62
N LYS A 316 40.62 -7.48 -5.51
CA LYS A 316 41.77 -6.70 -6.00
C LYS A 316 41.76 -6.56 -7.52
N GLU A 317 41.47 -7.62 -8.27
CA GLU A 317 41.44 -7.55 -9.73
C GLU A 317 40.30 -6.69 -10.24
N LEU A 318 39.10 -6.85 -9.67
CA LEU A 318 37.94 -6.01 -9.96
C LEU A 318 38.23 -4.54 -9.64
N ASP A 319 38.84 -4.26 -8.49
CA ASP A 319 39.24 -2.91 -8.10
C ASP A 319 40.26 -2.29 -9.06
N GLN A 320 41.28 -3.06 -9.45
CA GLN A 320 42.34 -2.58 -10.33
C GLN A 320 41.85 -2.31 -11.75
N ARG A 321 41.06 -3.24 -12.34
CA ARG A 321 40.49 -3.06 -13.68
C ARG A 321 39.53 -1.88 -13.71
N SER A 322 38.67 -1.74 -12.70
CA SER A 322 37.78 -0.57 -12.58
C SER A 322 38.53 0.73 -12.29
N ASN A 323 39.66 0.71 -11.57
CA ASN A 323 40.53 1.90 -11.42
C ASN A 323 41.12 2.31 -12.77
N GLN A 324 41.64 1.37 -13.57
CA GLN A 324 42.19 1.65 -14.89
C GLN A 324 41.15 2.31 -15.79
N LEU A 325 39.94 1.75 -15.82
CA LEU A 325 38.83 2.34 -16.56
C LEU A 325 38.46 3.73 -16.01
N GLY A 326 38.36 3.91 -14.69
CA GLY A 326 38.09 5.23 -14.10
C GLY A 326 39.13 6.28 -14.49
N HIS A 327 40.43 5.94 -14.47
CA HIS A 327 41.50 6.85 -14.93
C HIS A 327 41.37 7.16 -16.42
N TYR A 328 41.03 6.17 -17.24
CA TYR A 328 40.76 6.39 -18.65
C TYR A 328 39.59 7.36 -18.85
N LEU A 329 38.47 7.15 -18.16
CA LEU A 329 37.28 8.00 -18.24
C LEU A 329 37.58 9.45 -17.84
N CYS A 330 38.34 9.66 -16.77
CA CYS A 330 38.78 11.02 -16.40
C CYS A 330 39.67 11.66 -17.48
N LYS A 331 40.54 10.89 -18.17
CA LYS A 331 41.32 11.41 -19.31
C LYS A 331 40.44 11.77 -20.51
N GLN A 332 39.30 11.09 -20.67
CA GLN A 332 38.28 11.41 -21.68
C GLN A 332 37.36 12.58 -21.26
N GLY A 333 37.60 13.19 -20.08
CA GLY A 333 36.87 14.36 -19.62
C GLY A 333 35.64 14.06 -18.75
N VAL A 334 35.48 12.83 -18.26
CA VAL A 334 34.39 12.52 -17.31
C VAL A 334 34.65 13.20 -15.96
N GLU A 335 33.71 14.03 -15.55
CA GLU A 335 33.68 14.77 -14.28
C GLU A 335 32.50 14.31 -13.38
N PRO A 336 32.52 14.67 -12.07
CA PRO A 336 31.43 14.36 -11.17
C PRO A 336 30.04 14.76 -11.69
N ASN A 337 29.07 13.83 -11.61
CA ASN A 337 27.70 13.94 -12.14
C ASN A 337 27.56 13.87 -13.68
N ASN A 338 28.62 13.72 -14.46
CA ASN A 338 28.45 13.40 -15.88
C ASN A 338 27.76 12.04 -16.04
N LEU A 339 26.87 11.94 -17.01
CA LEU A 339 26.16 10.71 -17.31
C LEU A 339 26.92 9.92 -18.38
N VAL A 340 27.25 8.67 -18.09
CA VAL A 340 27.92 7.76 -19.02
C VAL A 340 26.99 6.59 -19.31
N GLY A 341 26.66 6.40 -20.59
CA GLY A 341 25.85 5.27 -21.01
C GLY A 341 26.61 3.96 -20.85
N ILE A 342 25.94 2.90 -20.42
CA ILE A 342 26.50 1.55 -20.41
C ILE A 342 25.51 0.60 -21.09
N CYS A 343 25.93 0.07 -22.24
CA CYS A 343 25.13 -0.78 -23.12
C CYS A 343 25.91 -2.07 -23.43
N LEU A 344 25.88 -3.00 -22.49
CA LEU A 344 26.50 -4.32 -22.61
C LEU A 344 25.51 -5.43 -22.24
N GLU A 345 25.75 -6.62 -22.77
CA GLU A 345 25.27 -7.88 -22.18
C GLU A 345 25.85 -8.09 -20.77
N ARG A 346 25.27 -9.04 -20.02
CA ARG A 346 25.79 -9.40 -18.68
C ARG A 346 27.17 -10.03 -18.85
N SER A 347 28.18 -9.45 -18.21
CA SER A 347 29.57 -9.90 -18.29
C SER A 347 30.41 -9.33 -17.14
N LEU A 348 31.70 -9.72 -17.06
CA LEU A 348 32.64 -9.10 -16.13
C LEU A 348 32.92 -7.64 -16.52
N GLU A 349 32.99 -7.35 -17.82
CA GLU A 349 33.21 -6.04 -18.41
C GLU A 349 32.10 -5.07 -18.02
N MET A 350 30.85 -5.52 -17.98
CA MET A 350 29.71 -4.73 -17.50
C MET A 350 29.97 -4.22 -16.07
N LEU A 351 30.41 -5.10 -15.16
CA LEU A 351 30.67 -4.74 -13.76
C LEU A 351 31.88 -3.82 -13.61
N ILE A 352 32.94 -4.09 -14.38
CA ILE A 352 34.11 -3.23 -14.47
C ILE A 352 33.70 -1.84 -14.97
N GLY A 353 32.82 -1.80 -15.98
CA GLY A 353 32.20 -0.60 -16.55
C GLY A 353 31.49 0.24 -15.50
N ILE A 354 30.53 -0.36 -14.79
CA ILE A 354 29.76 0.30 -13.73
C ILE A 354 30.70 0.88 -12.66
N LEU A 355 31.62 0.08 -12.13
CA LEU A 355 32.56 0.53 -11.09
C LEU A 355 33.52 1.60 -11.61
N GLY A 356 33.98 1.49 -12.86
CA GLY A 356 34.86 2.47 -13.49
C GLY A 356 34.19 3.84 -13.65
N ILE A 357 32.94 3.85 -14.11
CA ILE A 357 32.11 5.07 -14.19
C ILE A 357 31.99 5.70 -12.80
N LEU A 358 31.55 4.95 -11.80
CA LEU A 358 31.38 5.48 -10.44
C LEU A 358 32.70 6.00 -9.86
N LYS A 359 33.81 5.31 -10.09
CA LYS A 359 35.15 5.73 -9.62
C LYS A 359 35.64 7.02 -10.28
N SER A 360 35.25 7.27 -11.53
CA SER A 360 35.53 8.53 -12.23
C SER A 360 34.66 9.70 -11.76
N GLY A 361 33.66 9.44 -10.91
CA GLY A 361 32.66 10.41 -10.44
C GLY A 361 31.45 10.55 -11.34
N GLY A 362 31.46 9.92 -12.51
CA GLY A 362 30.30 9.82 -13.38
C GLY A 362 29.20 8.94 -12.77
N ALA A 363 27.98 9.12 -13.28
CA ALA A 363 26.83 8.28 -13.00
C ALA A 363 26.52 7.42 -14.22
N TYR A 364 26.24 6.14 -14.01
CA TYR A 364 25.95 5.24 -15.14
C TYR A 364 24.48 5.32 -15.54
N VAL A 365 24.22 5.22 -16.84
CA VAL A 365 22.87 5.07 -17.42
C VAL A 365 22.81 3.70 -18.10
N PRO A 366 22.18 2.69 -17.47
CA PRO A 366 22.14 1.34 -18.02
C PRO A 366 21.16 1.27 -19.19
N ILE A 367 21.60 0.67 -20.29
CA ILE A 367 20.85 0.53 -21.54
C ILE A 367 20.89 -0.93 -21.94
N ASP A 368 19.72 -1.56 -22.08
CA ASP A 368 19.65 -2.95 -22.52
C ASP A 368 19.91 -3.02 -24.03
N PRO A 369 20.90 -3.78 -24.51
CA PRO A 369 21.13 -3.93 -25.95
C PRO A 369 19.97 -4.63 -26.68
N GLU A 370 19.06 -5.30 -25.96
CA GLU A 370 17.84 -5.90 -26.53
C GLU A 370 16.71 -4.85 -26.73
N TYR A 371 16.86 -3.62 -26.25
CA TYR A 371 15.85 -2.58 -26.47
C TYR A 371 15.74 -2.19 -27.96
N PRO A 372 14.54 -1.79 -28.41
CA PRO A 372 14.38 -1.19 -29.73
C PRO A 372 15.32 0.01 -29.91
N ARG A 373 15.92 0.16 -31.10
CA ARG A 373 16.87 1.25 -31.40
C ARG A 373 16.31 2.62 -31.06
N ASP A 374 15.03 2.88 -31.35
CA ASP A 374 14.38 4.15 -31.04
C ASP A 374 14.39 4.45 -29.53
N ARG A 375 14.25 3.42 -28.69
CA ARG A 375 14.32 3.56 -27.23
C ARG A 375 15.74 3.86 -26.75
N ILE A 376 16.73 3.14 -27.26
CA ILE A 376 18.15 3.41 -26.99
C ILE A 376 18.47 4.86 -27.39
N ASN A 377 18.05 5.24 -28.59
CA ASN A 377 18.23 6.55 -29.15
C ASN A 377 17.59 7.66 -28.31
N TYR A 378 16.38 7.42 -27.81
CA TYR A 378 15.68 8.33 -26.90
C TYR A 378 16.47 8.51 -25.61
N MET A 379 16.89 7.42 -24.95
CA MET A 379 17.62 7.48 -23.68
C MET A 379 18.96 8.24 -23.82
N LEU A 380 19.70 8.02 -24.90
CA LEU A 380 20.95 8.73 -25.18
C LEU A 380 20.72 10.23 -25.35
N THR A 381 19.64 10.62 -26.03
CA THR A 381 19.29 12.03 -26.23
C THR A 381 18.79 12.67 -24.94
N ASP A 382 17.83 12.04 -24.26
CA ASP A 382 17.21 12.57 -23.04
C ASP A 382 18.25 12.74 -21.92
N ALA A 383 19.18 11.79 -21.77
CA ALA A 383 20.28 11.90 -20.82
C ALA A 383 21.50 12.69 -21.32
N SER A 384 21.47 13.23 -22.54
CA SER A 384 22.60 13.97 -23.15
C SER A 384 23.93 13.21 -23.02
N ILE A 385 23.92 11.93 -23.43
CA ILE A 385 25.07 11.03 -23.31
C ILE A 385 26.06 11.28 -24.45
N ASP A 386 27.28 11.69 -24.10
CA ASP A 386 28.39 11.88 -25.04
C ASP A 386 29.37 10.69 -25.06
N LEU A 387 29.30 9.79 -24.07
CA LEU A 387 30.15 8.61 -23.98
C LEU A 387 29.34 7.37 -23.58
N VAL A 388 29.49 6.29 -24.35
CA VAL A 388 28.88 4.98 -24.08
C VAL A 388 29.95 3.90 -23.96
N LEU A 389 29.90 3.16 -22.86
CA LEU A 389 30.60 1.88 -22.72
C LEU A 389 29.76 0.77 -23.34
N SER A 390 30.38 -0.08 -24.15
CA SER A 390 29.71 -1.14 -24.90
C SER A 390 30.59 -2.40 -25.00
N SER A 391 30.08 -3.47 -25.61
CA SER A 391 30.87 -4.53 -26.24
C SER A 391 30.87 -4.34 -27.77
N GLU A 392 31.72 -5.05 -28.52
CA GLU A 392 31.67 -5.06 -29.99
C GLU A 392 30.34 -5.55 -30.55
N LEU A 393 29.69 -6.46 -29.82
CA LEU A 393 28.37 -6.96 -30.18
C LEU A 393 27.31 -5.88 -29.95
N SER A 394 27.23 -5.35 -28.73
CA SER A 394 26.23 -4.36 -28.33
C SER A 394 26.41 -3.01 -29.03
N ARG A 395 27.63 -2.69 -29.50
CA ARG A 395 27.92 -1.46 -30.24
C ARG A 395 27.10 -1.34 -31.52
N LYS A 396 26.70 -2.47 -32.11
CA LYS A 396 25.96 -2.52 -33.39
C LYS A 396 24.51 -2.05 -33.28
N VAL A 397 23.95 -1.97 -32.07
CA VAL A 397 22.58 -1.47 -31.86
C VAL A 397 22.53 0.03 -31.56
N ILE A 398 23.69 0.67 -31.35
CA ILE A 398 23.81 2.10 -31.09
C ILE A 398 24.05 2.83 -32.41
N ASP A 399 23.17 3.77 -32.74
CA ASP A 399 23.34 4.59 -33.95
C ASP A 399 24.50 5.57 -33.78
N LYS A 400 25.31 5.73 -34.84
CA LYS A 400 26.37 6.72 -34.86
C LYS A 400 25.78 8.12 -34.83
N ARG A 401 26.33 8.98 -33.96
CA ARG A 401 25.92 10.37 -33.80
C ARG A 401 27.16 11.26 -33.69
N GLU A 402 27.04 12.49 -34.14
CA GLU A 402 28.08 13.49 -33.91
C GLU A 402 28.22 13.75 -32.41
N GLY A 403 29.46 13.82 -31.90
CA GLY A 403 29.74 14.00 -30.47
C GLY A 403 29.69 12.74 -29.61
N LEU A 404 29.03 11.65 -30.07
CA LEU A 404 28.94 10.39 -29.31
C LEU A 404 30.18 9.52 -29.49
N SER A 405 30.94 9.32 -28.42
CA SER A 405 32.03 8.35 -28.35
C SER A 405 31.51 7.00 -27.83
N ILE A 406 31.92 5.89 -28.47
CA ILE A 406 31.57 4.54 -28.04
C ILE A 406 32.86 3.76 -27.83
N LEU A 407 33.05 3.25 -26.60
CA LEU A 407 34.19 2.47 -26.18
C LEU A 407 33.77 1.01 -25.96
N SER A 408 34.33 0.09 -26.73
CA SER A 408 34.06 -1.35 -26.59
C SER A 408 35.00 -1.95 -25.55
N LEU A 409 34.50 -2.37 -24.39
CA LEU A 409 35.33 -2.86 -23.28
C LEU A 409 36.02 -4.21 -23.55
N ASP A 410 35.50 -4.99 -24.49
CA ASP A 410 36.00 -6.30 -24.90
C ASP A 410 37.10 -6.21 -25.99
N SER A 411 37.09 -5.16 -26.82
CA SER A 411 38.07 -4.97 -27.91
C SER A 411 39.06 -3.82 -27.67
N ASP A 412 38.66 -2.75 -26.99
CA ASP A 412 39.47 -1.55 -26.75
C ASP A 412 40.19 -1.59 -25.40
N TRP A 413 40.28 -2.76 -24.74
CA TRP A 413 40.88 -2.85 -23.40
C TRP A 413 42.36 -2.44 -23.36
N ASP A 414 43.09 -2.58 -24.46
CA ASP A 414 44.52 -2.22 -24.53
C ASP A 414 44.76 -0.75 -24.16
N VAL A 415 43.93 0.18 -24.66
CA VAL A 415 44.07 1.62 -24.36
C VAL A 415 43.70 1.97 -22.92
N ILE A 416 42.86 1.14 -22.28
CA ILE A 416 42.48 1.29 -20.87
C ILE A 416 43.59 0.70 -19.98
N SER A 417 44.20 -0.41 -20.39
CA SER A 417 45.15 -1.17 -19.60
C SER A 417 46.45 -0.41 -19.30
N ASP A 418 46.80 0.58 -20.12
CA ASP A 418 47.92 1.50 -19.88
C ASP A 418 47.68 2.50 -18.74
N CYS A 419 46.44 2.64 -18.27
CA CYS A 419 46.12 3.52 -17.15
C CYS A 419 46.53 2.93 -15.79
N SER A 420 46.60 3.80 -14.77
CA SER A 420 47.02 3.39 -13.43
C SER A 420 46.03 2.43 -12.78
N LYS A 421 46.55 1.36 -12.15
CA LYS A 421 45.76 0.43 -11.31
C LYS A 421 45.45 0.97 -9.91
N ARG A 422 46.04 2.11 -9.52
CA ARG A 422 45.88 2.71 -8.18
C ARG A 422 44.55 3.46 -8.09
N LYS A 423 43.99 3.56 -6.87
CA LYS A 423 42.84 4.41 -6.56
C LYS A 423 43.04 5.80 -7.17
N LEU A 424 41.98 6.34 -7.79
CA LEU A 424 41.97 7.71 -8.29
C LEU A 424 42.14 8.70 -7.13
N SER A 425 42.76 9.85 -7.40
CA SER A 425 42.90 10.94 -6.43
C SER A 425 41.64 11.82 -6.32
N LEU A 426 40.60 11.52 -7.11
CA LEU A 426 39.32 12.23 -7.08
C LEU A 426 38.61 11.98 -5.75
N VAL A 427 38.09 13.05 -5.15
CA VAL A 427 37.23 12.99 -3.96
C VAL A 427 35.79 13.07 -4.42
N LEU A 428 35.03 12.00 -4.18
CA LEU A 428 33.61 11.92 -4.54
C LEU A 428 32.76 12.54 -3.44
N SER A 429 31.71 13.25 -3.82
CA SER A 429 30.68 13.72 -2.89
C SER A 429 29.59 12.67 -2.72
N PRO A 430 29.08 12.41 -1.50
CA PRO A 430 27.88 11.61 -1.27
C PRO A 430 26.63 12.16 -1.98
N SER A 431 26.62 13.45 -2.35
CA SER A 431 25.55 14.07 -3.13
C SER A 431 25.70 13.89 -4.65
N ASN A 432 26.80 13.30 -5.12
CA ASN A 432 26.96 13.00 -6.54
C ASN A 432 25.98 11.92 -7.00
N LEU A 433 25.55 12.03 -8.25
CA LEU A 433 24.76 11.01 -8.92
C LEU A 433 25.57 9.72 -9.02
N ALA A 434 24.93 8.60 -8.74
CA ALA A 434 25.50 7.27 -8.89
C ALA A 434 24.93 6.58 -10.14
N TYR A 435 23.62 6.70 -10.37
CA TYR A 435 23.00 6.23 -11.60
C TYR A 435 21.80 7.07 -12.01
N VAL A 436 21.38 6.88 -13.26
CA VAL A 436 20.03 7.24 -13.74
C VAL A 436 19.40 5.99 -14.34
N ILE A 437 18.32 5.50 -13.73
CA ILE A 437 17.57 4.34 -14.24
C ILE A 437 16.28 4.82 -14.88
N TYR A 438 15.98 4.34 -16.08
CA TYR A 438 14.77 4.71 -16.81
C TYR A 438 13.61 3.78 -16.46
N THR A 439 12.49 4.34 -16.04
CA THR A 439 11.24 3.61 -15.79
C THR A 439 10.29 3.71 -16.98
N SER A 440 9.37 2.75 -17.10
CA SER A 440 8.25 2.85 -18.05
C SER A 440 7.31 3.96 -17.58
N GLY A 441 7.42 5.15 -18.15
CA GLY A 441 6.52 6.25 -17.79
C GLY A 441 5.07 5.90 -18.12
N SER A 442 4.13 6.31 -17.27
CA SER A 442 2.68 6.14 -17.48
C SER A 442 2.18 6.76 -18.79
N THR A 443 2.91 7.75 -19.33
CA THR A 443 2.66 8.40 -20.61
C THR A 443 3.20 7.63 -21.82
N GLY A 444 3.81 6.46 -21.62
CA GLY A 444 4.51 5.67 -22.64
C GLY A 444 5.93 6.15 -22.96
N VAL A 445 6.34 7.31 -22.42
CA VAL A 445 7.68 7.88 -22.60
C VAL A 445 8.54 7.53 -21.38
N PRO A 446 9.69 6.85 -21.56
CA PRO A 446 10.57 6.50 -20.45
C PRO A 446 11.08 7.74 -19.69
N LYS A 447 11.18 7.65 -18.35
CA LYS A 447 11.65 8.75 -17.49
C LYS A 447 12.88 8.32 -16.72
N GLY A 448 13.97 9.09 -16.78
CA GLY A 448 15.18 8.82 -16.02
C GLY A 448 15.04 9.23 -14.55
N VAL A 449 15.36 8.34 -13.62
CA VAL A 449 15.35 8.60 -12.17
C VAL A 449 16.80 8.73 -11.66
N PRO A 450 17.31 9.96 -11.47
CA PRO A 450 18.62 10.21 -10.88
C PRO A 450 18.69 9.86 -9.38
N VAL A 451 19.58 8.92 -9.02
CA VAL A 451 19.84 8.51 -7.64
C VAL A 451 21.26 8.87 -7.22
N VAL A 452 21.40 9.36 -5.99
CA VAL A 452 22.68 9.79 -5.42
C VAL A 452 23.33 8.72 -4.54
N HIS A 453 24.64 8.84 -4.32
CA HIS A 453 25.38 7.92 -3.46
C HIS A 453 24.83 7.83 -2.02
N THR A 454 24.38 8.94 -1.44
CA THR A 454 23.86 8.95 -0.07
C THR A 454 22.67 8.01 0.10
N SER A 455 21.74 8.00 -0.87
CA SER A 455 20.57 7.11 -0.88
C SER A 455 20.98 5.65 -0.98
N LEU A 456 21.98 5.35 -1.82
CA LEU A 456 22.50 3.99 -2.02
C LEU A 456 23.27 3.46 -0.82
N VAL A 457 24.07 4.29 -0.15
CA VAL A 457 24.74 3.92 1.09
C VAL A 457 23.72 3.62 2.19
N ASN A 458 22.68 4.46 2.32
CA ASN A 458 21.58 4.21 3.25
C ASN A 458 20.88 2.89 2.95
N PHE A 459 20.46 2.71 1.69
CA PHE A 459 19.80 1.50 1.23
C PHE A 459 20.63 0.24 1.53
N SER A 460 21.91 0.23 1.14
CA SER A 460 22.79 -0.92 1.35
C SER A 460 22.89 -1.30 2.83
N LEU A 461 23.15 -0.34 3.71
CA LEU A 461 23.31 -0.63 5.14
C LEU A 461 21.99 -1.04 5.78
N GLY A 462 20.89 -0.35 5.43
CA GLY A 462 19.56 -0.63 5.94
C GLY A 462 19.06 -2.02 5.52
N ILE A 463 19.24 -2.40 4.26
CA ILE A 463 18.78 -3.70 3.76
C ILE A 463 19.64 -4.85 4.30
N ILE A 464 20.96 -4.66 4.44
CA ILE A 464 21.86 -5.64 5.09
C ILE A 464 21.38 -5.95 6.49
N ASN A 465 21.10 -4.90 7.27
CA ASN A 465 20.60 -5.02 8.64
C ASN A 465 19.22 -5.70 8.67
N ARG A 466 18.29 -5.21 7.83
CA ARG A 466 16.90 -5.69 7.78
C ARG A 466 16.78 -7.18 7.42
N LEU A 467 17.57 -7.63 6.47
CA LEU A 467 17.55 -9.01 5.97
C LEU A 467 18.51 -9.94 6.73
N GLY A 468 19.36 -9.40 7.61
CA GLY A 468 20.33 -10.18 8.38
C GLY A 468 21.47 -10.75 7.53
N MET A 469 22.02 -9.96 6.61
CA MET A 469 23.01 -10.41 5.60
C MET A 469 24.46 -10.49 6.12
N SER A 470 24.71 -10.31 7.42
CA SER A 470 26.08 -10.19 7.97
C SER A 470 27.00 -11.39 7.71
N GLY A 471 26.44 -12.57 7.44
CA GLY A 471 27.19 -13.80 7.15
C GLY A 471 27.17 -14.22 5.67
N LEU A 472 26.70 -13.35 4.77
CA LEU A 472 26.58 -13.62 3.34
C LEU A 472 27.93 -14.00 2.71
N LYS A 473 27.97 -15.09 1.95
CA LYS A 473 29.15 -15.53 1.20
C LYS A 473 28.92 -15.54 -0.30
N LYS A 474 27.70 -15.83 -0.75
CA LYS A 474 27.36 -15.98 -2.16
C LYS A 474 25.99 -15.38 -2.47
N PHE A 475 25.94 -14.49 -3.46
CA PHE A 475 24.70 -13.94 -3.98
C PHE A 475 24.56 -14.32 -5.46
N LEU A 476 23.43 -14.90 -5.83
CA LEU A 476 23.11 -15.19 -7.22
C LEU A 476 22.39 -13.99 -7.85
N SER A 477 23.03 -13.38 -8.86
CA SER A 477 22.44 -12.28 -9.63
C SER A 477 21.78 -12.79 -10.91
N VAL A 478 20.49 -12.46 -11.06
CA VAL A 478 19.65 -12.86 -12.19
C VAL A 478 18.87 -11.69 -12.80
N THR A 479 18.77 -10.54 -12.13
CA THR A 479 17.98 -9.42 -12.63
C THR A 479 18.78 -8.55 -13.59
N THR A 480 18.10 -7.97 -14.59
CA THR A 480 18.73 -7.05 -15.54
C THR A 480 19.24 -5.79 -14.85
N TYR A 481 20.42 -5.31 -15.24
CA TYR A 481 21.05 -4.13 -14.66
C TYR A 481 20.40 -2.81 -15.09
N THR A 482 19.44 -2.87 -16.03
CA THR A 482 18.54 -1.76 -16.37
C THR A 482 17.40 -1.58 -15.38
N PHE A 483 17.21 -2.52 -14.45
CA PHE A 483 16.31 -2.38 -13.33
C PHE A 483 17.11 -2.13 -12.04
N ASP A 484 16.60 -1.29 -11.17
CA ASP A 484 17.30 -0.81 -9.97
C ASP A 484 17.56 -1.92 -8.95
N ILE A 485 16.71 -2.94 -8.91
CA ILE A 485 16.85 -4.10 -8.01
C ILE A 485 18.16 -4.87 -8.24
N PHE A 486 18.79 -4.76 -9.41
CA PHE A 486 20.13 -5.31 -9.67
C PHE A 486 21.20 -4.75 -8.73
N TYR A 487 21.05 -3.51 -8.29
CA TYR A 487 22.00 -2.90 -7.36
C TYR A 487 22.13 -3.71 -6.07
N LEU A 488 21.03 -4.28 -5.54
CA LEU A 488 21.07 -5.16 -4.37
C LEU A 488 21.91 -6.41 -4.64
N GLU A 489 21.79 -6.99 -5.84
CA GLU A 489 22.46 -8.24 -6.20
C GLU A 489 23.96 -8.07 -6.43
N PHE A 490 24.37 -6.85 -6.80
CA PHE A 490 25.74 -6.54 -7.12
C PHE A 490 26.48 -5.84 -5.98
N PHE A 491 26.03 -4.66 -5.56
CA PHE A 491 26.79 -3.84 -4.61
C PHE A 491 26.71 -4.39 -3.19
N THR A 492 25.51 -4.75 -2.70
CA THR A 492 25.33 -5.22 -1.33
C THR A 492 26.24 -6.38 -0.93
N PRO A 493 26.32 -7.50 -1.70
CA PRO A 493 27.29 -8.56 -1.42
C PRO A 493 28.74 -8.10 -1.50
N LEU A 494 29.08 -7.21 -2.44
CA LEU A 494 30.44 -6.67 -2.55
C LEU A 494 30.86 -5.85 -1.34
N LEU A 495 29.92 -5.16 -0.68
CA LEU A 495 30.21 -4.42 0.56
C LEU A 495 30.46 -5.35 1.76
N LEU A 496 30.03 -6.60 1.68
CA LEU A 496 30.17 -7.62 2.72
C LEU A 496 31.37 -8.55 2.51
N GLY A 497 32.08 -8.45 1.38
CA GLY A 497 33.15 -9.39 1.05
C GLY A 497 32.65 -10.69 0.44
N ALA A 498 31.37 -10.76 0.05
CA ALA A 498 30.76 -11.93 -0.57
C ALA A 498 31.10 -12.03 -2.06
N LYS A 499 30.88 -13.22 -2.62
CA LYS A 499 30.98 -13.52 -4.06
C LYS A 499 29.64 -13.25 -4.75
N VAL A 500 29.64 -12.48 -5.82
CA VAL A 500 28.50 -12.32 -6.73
C VAL A 500 28.65 -13.30 -7.89
N ILE A 501 27.63 -14.12 -8.11
CA ILE A 501 27.62 -15.09 -9.20
C ILE A 501 26.60 -14.59 -10.22
N ILE A 502 27.05 -14.35 -11.44
CA ILE A 502 26.24 -13.77 -12.50
C ILE A 502 25.78 -14.89 -13.43
N LEU A 503 24.46 -14.99 -13.63
CA LEU A 503 23.87 -15.83 -14.67
C LEU A 503 23.53 -14.97 -15.90
N ASP A 504 23.78 -15.46 -17.12
CA ASP A 504 23.45 -14.75 -18.35
C ASP A 504 21.92 -14.61 -18.57
N SER A 505 21.52 -13.63 -19.39
CA SER A 505 20.10 -13.28 -19.57
C SER A 505 19.27 -14.39 -20.23
N ILE A 506 19.88 -15.26 -21.04
CA ILE A 506 19.21 -16.36 -21.71
C ILE A 506 18.95 -17.48 -20.72
N SER A 507 19.96 -17.84 -19.92
CA SER A 507 19.87 -18.91 -18.93
C SER A 507 18.96 -18.56 -17.75
N VAL A 508 18.80 -17.28 -17.39
CA VAL A 508 17.80 -16.86 -16.37
C VAL A 508 16.37 -17.22 -16.79
N LYS A 509 16.05 -17.17 -18.10
CA LYS A 509 14.72 -17.47 -18.65
C LYS A 509 14.50 -18.97 -18.89
N ASP A 510 15.54 -19.78 -18.71
CA ASP A 510 15.53 -21.23 -18.91
C ASP A 510 15.52 -21.91 -17.52
N VAL A 511 14.39 -22.51 -17.16
CA VAL A 511 14.19 -23.03 -15.81
C VAL A 511 15.16 -24.15 -15.45
N ASP A 512 15.50 -25.03 -16.41
CA ASP A 512 16.41 -26.15 -16.18
C ASP A 512 17.83 -25.63 -15.93
N LYS A 513 18.26 -24.63 -16.72
CA LYS A 513 19.56 -23.97 -16.51
C LYS A 513 19.61 -23.21 -15.20
N LEU A 514 18.56 -22.46 -14.85
CA LEU A 514 18.50 -21.72 -13.59
C LEU A 514 18.56 -22.65 -12.39
N GLN A 515 17.79 -23.74 -12.39
CA GLN A 515 17.82 -24.75 -11.32
C GLN A 515 19.20 -25.41 -11.21
N SER A 516 19.79 -25.82 -12.34
CA SER A 516 21.14 -26.41 -12.37
C SER A 516 22.18 -25.44 -11.80
N PHE A 517 22.08 -24.16 -12.16
CA PHE A 517 22.99 -23.13 -11.68
C PHE A 517 22.85 -22.87 -10.17
N ILE A 518 21.62 -22.87 -9.64
CA ILE A 518 21.37 -22.81 -8.19
C ILE A 518 22.01 -24.01 -7.49
N ALA A 519 21.84 -25.22 -8.02
CA ALA A 519 22.40 -26.45 -7.46
C ALA A 519 23.94 -26.46 -7.45
N ASP A 520 24.57 -26.00 -8.54
CA ASP A 520 26.02 -25.98 -8.69
C ASP A 520 26.68 -24.96 -7.78
N TYR A 521 26.14 -23.74 -7.72
CA TYR A 521 26.76 -22.64 -6.98
C TYR A 521 26.33 -22.56 -5.51
N ARG A 522 25.14 -23.08 -5.19
CA ARG A 522 24.51 -23.06 -3.85
C ARG A 522 24.57 -21.65 -3.23
N PRO A 523 23.87 -20.66 -3.81
CA PRO A 523 23.89 -19.29 -3.31
C PRO A 523 23.18 -19.17 -1.97
N ASP A 524 23.62 -18.24 -1.12
CA ASP A 524 22.93 -17.99 0.16
C ASP A 524 21.66 -17.16 -0.07
N PHE A 525 21.69 -16.25 -1.07
CA PHE A 525 20.59 -15.36 -1.42
C PHE A 525 20.38 -15.32 -2.93
N MET A 526 19.13 -15.20 -3.33
CA MET A 526 18.70 -14.92 -4.69
C MET A 526 17.50 -13.97 -4.64
N GLN A 527 17.50 -12.99 -5.53
CA GLN A 527 16.38 -12.08 -5.72
C GLN A 527 15.76 -12.34 -7.09
N ALA A 528 14.43 -12.39 -7.14
CA ALA A 528 13.69 -12.45 -8.39
C ALA A 528 12.26 -11.92 -8.21
N THR A 529 11.54 -11.66 -9.31
CA THR A 529 10.14 -11.25 -9.24
C THR A 529 9.24 -12.44 -8.85
N PRO A 530 8.01 -12.21 -8.34
CA PRO A 530 7.03 -13.26 -8.13
C PRO A 530 6.84 -14.19 -9.34
N SER A 531 6.88 -13.62 -10.55
CA SER A 531 6.77 -14.40 -11.80
C SER A 531 7.92 -15.41 -11.99
N THR A 532 9.17 -15.05 -11.71
CA THR A 532 10.31 -15.98 -11.78
C THR A 532 10.23 -17.05 -10.68
N TRP A 533 9.82 -16.68 -9.47
CA TRP A 533 9.60 -17.64 -8.39
C TRP A 533 8.48 -18.63 -8.71
N GLN A 534 7.39 -18.17 -9.33
CA GLN A 534 6.31 -19.04 -9.78
C GLN A 534 6.81 -20.04 -10.83
N MET A 535 7.62 -19.59 -11.80
CA MET A 535 8.24 -20.48 -12.79
C MET A 535 9.07 -21.59 -12.14
N LEU A 536 9.87 -21.28 -11.11
CA LEU A 536 10.65 -22.28 -10.37
C LEU A 536 9.75 -23.27 -9.62
N ILE A 537 8.71 -22.77 -8.93
CA ILE A 537 7.76 -23.61 -8.19
C ILE A 537 6.96 -24.54 -9.11
N ASP A 538 6.53 -24.04 -10.27
CA ASP A 538 5.77 -24.83 -11.25
C ASP A 538 6.62 -25.95 -11.87
N ASN A 539 7.95 -25.83 -11.80
CA ASN A 539 8.92 -26.83 -12.26
C ASN A 539 9.60 -27.56 -11.07
N GLU A 540 8.86 -27.73 -9.97
CA GLU A 540 9.24 -28.59 -8.84
C GLU A 540 10.56 -28.20 -8.12
N TRP A 541 11.00 -26.94 -8.22
CA TRP A 541 12.12 -26.47 -7.40
C TRP A 541 11.74 -26.47 -5.92
N ASP A 542 12.51 -27.19 -5.10
CA ASP A 542 12.21 -27.45 -3.69
C ASP A 542 13.27 -26.86 -2.72
N ASN A 543 14.12 -25.97 -3.23
CA ASN A 543 15.10 -25.19 -2.45
C ASN A 543 16.02 -26.04 -1.52
N LYS A 544 16.54 -27.19 -2.01
CA LYS A 544 17.51 -28.03 -1.28
C LYS A 544 18.80 -27.32 -0.88
N GLU A 545 19.12 -26.23 -1.57
CA GLU A 545 20.32 -25.42 -1.36
C GLU A 545 20.17 -24.44 -0.20
N GLU A 546 18.98 -24.36 0.40
CA GLU A 546 18.63 -23.44 1.50
C GLU A 546 18.78 -21.96 1.13
N VAL A 547 18.45 -21.61 -0.11
CA VAL A 547 18.51 -20.22 -0.60
C VAL A 547 17.53 -19.35 0.18
N THR A 548 18.00 -18.18 0.62
CA THR A 548 17.15 -17.10 1.11
C THR A 548 16.50 -16.39 -0.08
N ILE A 549 15.17 -16.44 -0.11
CA ILE A 549 14.33 -16.01 -1.22
C ILE A 549 13.96 -14.54 -1.01
N LEU A 550 14.41 -13.67 -1.93
CA LEU A 550 13.98 -12.27 -1.99
C LEU A 550 13.02 -12.11 -3.18
N THR A 551 11.83 -11.57 -2.92
CA THR A 551 10.79 -11.34 -3.94
C THR A 551 10.29 -9.91 -3.87
N GLY A 552 10.07 -9.28 -5.02
CA GLY A 552 9.61 -7.91 -5.11
C GLY A 552 9.36 -7.46 -6.55
N GLY A 553 8.86 -6.24 -6.72
CA GLY A 553 8.54 -5.64 -8.03
C GLY A 553 7.13 -5.96 -8.54
N GLU A 554 6.47 -6.97 -7.97
CA GLU A 554 5.06 -7.30 -8.22
C GLU A 554 4.39 -7.72 -6.90
N ALA A 555 3.06 -7.68 -6.85
CA ALA A 555 2.32 -8.21 -5.72
C ALA A 555 2.42 -9.75 -5.68
N ILE A 556 2.89 -10.31 -4.56
CA ILE A 556 2.91 -11.75 -4.34
C ILE A 556 1.51 -12.28 -3.99
N LYS A 557 1.07 -13.33 -4.70
CA LYS A 557 -0.18 -14.05 -4.42
C LYS A 557 -0.02 -14.94 -3.19
N GLU A 558 -1.10 -15.09 -2.41
CA GLU A 558 -1.14 -15.97 -1.23
C GLU A 558 -0.73 -17.42 -1.55
N SER A 559 -1.11 -17.95 -2.72
CA SER A 559 -0.70 -19.29 -3.17
C SER A 559 0.81 -19.43 -3.35
N LEU A 560 1.47 -18.42 -3.95
CA LEU A 560 2.91 -18.43 -4.14
C LEU A 560 3.64 -18.24 -2.79
N LYS A 561 3.12 -17.37 -1.92
CA LYS A 561 3.61 -17.22 -0.54
C LYS A 561 3.59 -18.56 0.19
N ASP A 562 2.47 -19.30 0.12
CA ASP A 562 2.34 -20.60 0.77
C ASP A 562 3.33 -21.62 0.21
N SER A 563 3.51 -21.69 -1.11
CA SER A 563 4.50 -22.57 -1.75
C SER A 563 5.92 -22.23 -1.33
N LEU A 564 6.35 -20.97 -1.45
CA LEU A 564 7.72 -20.55 -1.09
C LEU A 564 8.01 -20.75 0.39
N THR A 565 7.06 -20.42 1.28
CA THR A 565 7.24 -20.59 2.73
C THR A 565 7.16 -22.04 3.19
N SER A 566 6.69 -22.96 2.34
CA SER A 566 6.74 -24.40 2.59
C SER A 566 8.13 -25.00 2.35
N ILE A 567 8.91 -24.41 1.44
CA ILE A 567 10.26 -24.87 1.04
C ILE A 567 11.39 -23.98 1.60
N SER A 568 11.08 -22.81 2.17
CA SER A 568 12.07 -21.92 2.79
C SER A 568 11.54 -21.22 4.03
N LYS A 569 12.39 -21.11 5.05
CA LYS A 569 12.11 -20.32 6.28
C LYS A 569 12.42 -18.83 6.09
N PHE A 570 13.13 -18.47 5.02
CA PHE A 570 13.61 -17.11 4.77
C PHE A 570 13.10 -16.66 3.40
N VAL A 571 11.84 -16.22 3.40
CA VAL A 571 11.18 -15.61 2.24
C VAL A 571 10.87 -14.17 2.60
N TRP A 572 11.37 -13.22 1.82
CA TRP A 572 11.19 -11.80 2.05
C TRP A 572 10.44 -11.15 0.89
N ASN A 573 9.29 -10.55 1.20
CA ASN A 573 8.60 -9.65 0.28
C ASN A 573 9.17 -8.24 0.44
N LEU A 574 9.65 -7.66 -0.66
CA LEU A 574 10.29 -6.36 -0.73
C LEU A 574 9.43 -5.43 -1.60
N TYR A 575 9.31 -4.17 -1.17
CA TYR A 575 8.57 -3.16 -1.91
C TYR A 575 9.31 -1.83 -1.91
N GLY A 576 9.29 -1.18 -3.07
CA GLY A 576 9.78 0.16 -3.27
C GLY A 576 9.72 0.55 -4.75
N PRO A 577 9.35 1.81 -5.04
CA PRO A 577 9.48 2.37 -6.38
C PRO A 577 10.92 2.83 -6.63
N THR A 578 11.29 2.96 -7.91
CA THR A 578 12.63 3.43 -8.30
C THR A 578 12.93 4.83 -7.78
N GLU A 579 11.91 5.68 -7.68
CA GLU A 579 11.96 7.03 -7.13
C GLU A 579 12.28 7.07 -5.62
N ALA A 580 12.22 5.93 -4.93
CA ALA A 580 12.60 5.81 -3.53
C ALA A 580 13.76 4.81 -3.31
N THR A 581 14.62 4.67 -4.32
CA THR A 581 15.86 3.87 -4.27
C THR A 581 15.58 2.41 -3.89
N ILE A 582 15.14 1.62 -4.87
CA ILE A 582 15.10 0.15 -4.85
C ILE A 582 14.05 -0.41 -3.88
N TRP A 583 14.36 -0.58 -2.59
CA TRP A 583 13.42 -1.11 -1.60
C TRP A 583 13.35 -0.21 -0.38
N VAL A 584 12.11 0.11 0.03
CA VAL A 584 11.81 0.95 1.19
C VAL A 584 11.12 0.18 2.30
N THR A 585 10.53 -0.98 2.00
CA THR A 585 9.92 -1.86 3.00
C THR A 585 10.28 -3.33 2.76
N ALA A 586 10.25 -4.11 3.84
CA ALA A 586 10.48 -5.55 3.80
C ALA A 586 9.59 -6.29 4.80
N GLN A 587 8.90 -7.33 4.34
CA GLN A 587 8.17 -8.29 5.15
C GLN A 587 8.84 -9.66 5.08
N ARG A 588 9.17 -10.26 6.23
CA ARG A 588 9.48 -11.69 6.27
C ARG A 588 8.18 -12.46 6.21
N LEU A 589 7.97 -13.20 5.13
CA LEU A 589 6.78 -13.99 4.91
C LEU A 589 6.81 -15.27 5.76
N ASN A 590 5.63 -15.66 6.22
CA ASN A 590 5.36 -16.99 6.74
C ASN A 590 3.94 -17.41 6.37
N ARG A 591 3.67 -18.70 6.50
CA ARG A 591 2.41 -19.33 6.09
C ARG A 591 1.17 -18.76 6.79
N PHE A 592 1.30 -18.30 8.03
CA PHE A 592 0.16 -17.91 8.88
C PHE A 592 -0.19 -16.43 8.79
N GLN A 593 0.64 -15.63 8.12
CA GLN A 593 0.44 -14.20 7.98
C GLN A 593 -0.05 -13.86 6.58
N LYS A 594 -0.85 -12.80 6.50
CA LYS A 594 -1.23 -12.18 5.23
C LYS A 594 -0.03 -11.49 4.59
N VAL A 595 -0.02 -11.47 3.27
CA VAL A 595 0.92 -10.65 2.49
C VAL A 595 0.62 -9.16 2.71
N ASN A 596 1.65 -8.40 3.05
CA ASN A 596 1.70 -6.94 2.98
C ASN A 596 3.10 -6.48 2.53
N ILE A 597 3.32 -5.18 2.39
CA ILE A 597 4.61 -4.64 1.98
C ILE A 597 5.66 -4.61 3.12
N GLY A 598 5.25 -4.90 4.35
CA GLY A 598 6.13 -5.02 5.51
C GLY A 598 6.38 -3.73 6.25
N ARG A 599 7.51 -3.67 6.96
CA ARG A 599 7.95 -2.45 7.66
C ARG A 599 9.08 -1.78 6.90
N MET A 600 9.21 -0.48 7.12
CA MET A 600 10.20 0.37 6.49
C MET A 600 11.63 -0.09 6.80
N THR A 601 12.53 0.17 5.86
CA THR A 601 13.99 0.12 6.06
C THR A 601 14.46 1.37 6.82
N ASP A 602 15.74 1.40 7.17
CA ASP A 602 16.34 2.48 7.95
C ASP A 602 16.28 3.83 7.20
N ASN A 603 15.98 4.92 7.94
CA ASN A 603 15.86 6.30 7.46
C ASN A 603 14.81 6.56 6.36
N VAL A 604 13.82 5.67 6.24
CA VAL A 604 12.66 5.80 5.36
C VAL A 604 11.42 6.14 6.18
N LYS A 605 10.59 7.04 5.66
CA LYS A 605 9.28 7.39 6.23
C LYS A 605 8.17 7.04 5.25
N ILE A 606 7.05 6.56 5.74
CA ILE A 606 5.85 6.29 4.96
C ILE A 606 4.65 6.99 5.59
N TYR A 607 3.86 7.62 4.74
CA TYR A 607 2.59 8.26 5.08
C TYR A 607 1.52 7.71 4.15
N ILE A 608 0.31 7.50 4.67
CA ILE A 608 -0.86 7.17 3.86
C ILE A 608 -1.76 8.40 3.88
N LEU A 609 -1.99 9.01 2.73
CA LEU A 609 -2.70 10.29 2.60
C LEU A 609 -4.05 10.11 1.90
N ASP A 610 -5.02 10.95 2.23
CA ASP A 610 -6.24 11.09 1.43
C ASP A 610 -6.04 12.08 0.27
N ASN A 611 -7.08 12.27 -0.54
CA ASN A 611 -7.08 13.19 -1.69
C ASN A 611 -6.92 14.68 -1.31
N TYR A 612 -6.77 15.01 -0.02
CA TYR A 612 -6.55 16.36 0.50
C TYR A 612 -5.20 16.48 1.22
N ASP A 613 -4.27 15.56 0.96
CA ASP A 613 -2.94 15.47 1.57
C ASP A 613 -2.97 15.35 3.09
N LYS A 614 -4.03 14.76 3.66
CA LYS A 614 -4.15 14.48 5.10
C LYS A 614 -3.85 13.03 5.40
N ILE A 615 -3.15 12.80 6.50
CA ILE A 615 -2.89 11.45 6.99
C ILE A 615 -4.23 10.76 7.27
N VAL A 616 -4.37 9.53 6.79
CA VAL A 616 -5.54 8.70 7.08
C VAL A 616 -5.32 7.83 8.33
N PRO A 617 -6.36 7.59 9.14
CA PRO A 617 -6.28 6.66 10.26
C PRO A 617 -6.02 5.20 9.82
N VAL A 618 -5.65 4.37 10.79
CA VAL A 618 -5.41 2.94 10.58
C VAL A 618 -6.69 2.23 10.16
N GLY A 619 -6.63 1.56 9.00
CA GLY A 619 -7.73 0.79 8.42
C GLY A 619 -8.45 1.49 7.27
N ILE A 620 -8.02 2.71 6.91
CA ILE A 620 -8.55 3.46 5.78
C ILE A 620 -7.56 3.42 4.61
N ILE A 621 -8.09 3.28 3.40
CA ILE A 621 -7.31 3.28 2.16
C ILE A 621 -6.94 4.72 1.81
N GLY A 622 -5.68 4.93 1.42
CA GLY A 622 -5.19 6.20 0.91
C GLY A 622 -3.98 6.00 0.00
N GLU A 623 -3.42 7.10 -0.47
CA GLU A 623 -2.23 7.14 -1.30
C GLU A 623 -0.96 6.99 -0.45
N LEU A 624 -0.09 6.06 -0.84
CA LEU A 624 1.19 5.82 -0.16
C LEU A 624 2.21 6.87 -0.61
N CYS A 625 2.69 7.66 0.34
CA CYS A 625 3.75 8.66 0.16
C CYS A 625 5.02 8.24 0.90
N ILE A 626 6.18 8.37 0.26
CA ILE A 626 7.48 7.97 0.80
C ILE A 626 8.33 9.21 1.05
N GLY A 627 8.92 9.29 2.24
CA GLY A 627 9.90 10.30 2.60
C GLY A 627 11.20 9.68 3.11
N GLY A 628 12.19 10.54 3.38
CA GLY A 628 13.48 10.14 3.96
C GLY A 628 14.63 10.16 2.96
N VAL A 629 15.75 9.58 3.36
CA VAL A 629 17.05 9.69 2.64
C VAL A 629 17.05 9.00 1.28
N GLN A 630 16.15 8.02 1.09
CA GLN A 630 16.08 7.20 -0.12
C GLN A 630 15.28 7.84 -1.26
N VAL A 631 14.62 8.98 -1.05
CA VAL A 631 13.91 9.69 -2.12
C VAL A 631 14.93 10.20 -3.16
N ALA A 632 14.69 9.88 -4.42
CA ALA A 632 15.51 10.29 -5.55
C ALA A 632 15.47 11.81 -5.75
N ARG A 633 16.36 12.34 -6.60
CA ARG A 633 16.41 13.79 -6.86
C ARG A 633 15.17 14.31 -7.61
N GLY A 634 14.43 13.43 -8.26
CA GLY A 634 13.30 13.75 -9.12
C GLY A 634 13.36 12.95 -10.42
N TYR A 635 12.88 13.55 -11.50
CA TYR A 635 13.02 13.01 -12.86
C TYR A 635 13.99 13.85 -13.69
N LEU A 636 14.87 13.17 -14.43
CA LEU A 636 15.86 13.82 -15.28
C LEU A 636 15.15 14.72 -16.31
N ASN A 637 15.56 15.98 -16.38
CA ASN A 637 15.05 16.99 -17.32
C ASN A 637 13.51 17.20 -17.27
N ARG A 638 12.87 16.90 -16.13
CA ARG A 638 11.41 16.95 -15.93
C ARG A 638 11.03 17.58 -14.59
N GLU A 639 11.32 18.87 -14.45
CA GLU A 639 10.95 19.67 -13.26
C GLU A 639 9.43 19.77 -13.05
N ASP A 640 8.63 19.64 -14.11
CA ASP A 640 7.16 19.62 -14.04
C ASP A 640 6.59 18.39 -13.32
N LEU A 641 7.37 17.30 -13.30
CA LEU A 641 7.00 16.02 -12.67
C LEU A 641 7.69 15.76 -11.34
N THR A 642 8.68 16.60 -10.99
CA THR A 642 9.51 16.48 -9.78
C THR A 642 8.92 17.35 -8.69
#